data_AF-B3S2F2-F1
#
_entry.id   AF-B3S2F2-F1
#
_cell.length_a   1.000
_cell.length_b   1.000
_cell.length_c   1.000
_cell.angle_alpha   90.00
_cell.angle_beta   90.00
_cell.angle_gamma   90.00
#
_symmetry.space_group_name_H-M   'P 1'
#
loop_
_entity.id
_entity.type
_entity.pdbx_description
1 polymer ?
#
loop_
_entity_poly.entity_id
_entity_poly.type
_entity_poly.pdbx_seq_one_letter_code
_entity_poly.pdbx_strand_id
1 'polypeptide(L)'
;MPEGEEEDKFNASTPLIQNSDKNSTTTPSKTTTPSTTITSISHDNTCNFKDNIFDDEEIAMIGIRDPPFVRRQRRRCTAVRCLACLAFLLTVACVSLAMIVIFYNRVMPSTIADDGNIARFYHLTDFHLDLEYNSSWTSSTFCRSPDDPNGTAQPTQKKAYYGRVGCDSPKTLIDNSLLATKVIPITTQQYVDFVLVSGDFVCHRLYELSQPDLYRRVRDSITYTSTRLVEAFPATPVFPAIGNNDMIGDYIIPVNSQWYETIFSMWSALILCPFCPDRLRPITSFNAIRETFLQGGYYKVEIYDGKLAIISLNTLYWDTEALKRSSIPAEKFFHAADQQLAWFRLQLEIASNKSQSVIIEGHVPPGVDTYLGSKKNYVHYWFDNYTDIYTHYVASLYPHVIMGQFFAHMHKDDFRLLRDYNGMSSFMLLAPSISPIYSNNPSFRMLMVDKKEWKLLDYIQYYLDMDLTTAYNQTEWAEGYRFSTNYPSKNKYINTDRIEELSSNLINPLKVKYWLNYAVARQSLPSVSYCGKTSPISPLHRVHGAILLSLYCRFIKDCCRFMPTIYHRIFPTCQSNTTWVSFQFGTSMNSFLLPEPTATSMPTSDNRFIPAEIPNLRHMPTISHKQKHTAVTTFMKRRTRYCSKTSLVCLGALFFFGSLIAIFLNYLSLVNTNQLDVRRDRYKQINESNVYDYFIHLTDIHLDPYYDSNCSNDPFAGSASTSRVHHGRYGRYGCDSSPFLVNSTFQSINNLVQNRNWHLLFFLISGDLIANRCSLESSQSDHLCSTLDDIYRNLLTVTQKIESLMNGRSILFAVGNHDIPIIYLQRAQDRIWYRRLLTLWQPMITCSNCSSLHRPLISSSFESNFLTGGYYQVQFVKQALMVVTLNTLYWDQSVQNRIPYASLAYFRYAGDRQMNWLRTQLQTARRQRFKVVIQGHLPPGVNIRTSNNISMDYTWVASRYVDYIQLVSQDFDDIIVGQFFGSLHRDDFRLASDVNQQRGSFILISPSLSPIYNTNPAYRLVLFEPKTFAVMNYLQYFLDLELASVVHNDAVWQLEYEFIKYYPSGINAITYHKIEKINSELIGNTNTWINYQNARSVRRMDNCVRFTCYCAMKYIYKNLYQQCIRSFGISVNTKK
;
A
#
# COMPACT_ATOMS: atom_id res chain seq x y z
N MET A 1 10.38 -26.74 -59.18
CA MET A 1 11.48 -26.53 -60.15
C MET A 1 12.67 -25.94 -59.41
N PRO A 2 13.90 -26.22 -59.85
CA PRO A 2 15.11 -26.19 -59.00
C PRO A 2 15.76 -24.78 -58.99
N GLU A 3 16.97 -24.51 -58.48
CA GLU A 3 18.20 -25.31 -58.21
C GLU A 3 18.78 -24.86 -56.83
N GLY A 4 19.76 -25.48 -56.17
CA GLY A 4 20.62 -26.67 -56.34
C GLY A 4 21.68 -26.58 -55.20
N GLU A 5 21.97 -27.63 -54.40
CA GLU A 5 22.83 -28.81 -54.72
C GLU A 5 24.32 -28.43 -54.94
N GLU A 6 25.34 -29.17 -54.47
CA GLU A 6 25.45 -30.26 -53.46
C GLU A 6 26.94 -30.29 -52.95
N GLU A 7 27.52 -31.23 -52.17
CA GLU A 7 27.14 -32.58 -51.71
C GLU A 7 27.49 -32.76 -50.18
N ASP A 8 27.97 -33.83 -49.53
CA ASP A 8 28.66 -35.09 -49.91
C ASP A 8 28.25 -36.27 -48.96
N LYS A 9 29.12 -37.25 -48.68
CA LYS A 9 28.81 -38.68 -48.56
C LYS A 9 29.21 -39.28 -47.18
N PHE A 10 28.69 -40.44 -46.72
CA PHE A 10 27.62 -41.32 -47.19
C PHE A 10 27.13 -42.26 -46.06
N ASN A 11 25.86 -42.70 -46.15
CA ASN A 11 25.32 -44.06 -45.90
C ASN A 11 25.55 -44.83 -44.57
N ALA A 12 24.72 -45.84 -44.20
CA ALA A 12 23.28 -46.10 -44.42
C ALA A 12 22.78 -47.30 -43.55
N SER A 13 21.50 -47.26 -43.15
CA SER A 13 20.55 -48.37 -42.90
C SER A 13 20.96 -49.75 -42.30
N THR A 14 20.52 -50.02 -41.05
CA THR A 14 19.57 -51.09 -40.59
C THR A 14 19.28 -52.36 -41.44
N PRO A 15 18.71 -53.46 -40.84
CA PRO A 15 18.91 -54.11 -39.53
C PRO A 15 18.96 -55.68 -39.67
N LEU A 16 18.42 -56.45 -38.70
CA LEU A 16 18.15 -57.93 -38.62
C LEU A 16 19.15 -58.76 -37.76
N ILE A 17 18.82 -59.93 -37.17
CA ILE A 17 17.60 -60.44 -36.47
C ILE A 17 17.95 -61.78 -35.74
N GLN A 18 17.07 -62.26 -34.85
CA GLN A 18 16.92 -63.66 -34.34
C GLN A 18 17.88 -64.31 -33.29
N ASN A 19 17.21 -64.78 -32.21
CA ASN A 19 17.22 -66.15 -31.65
C ASN A 19 18.38 -66.67 -30.77
N SER A 20 18.12 -67.56 -29.78
CA SER A 20 16.83 -67.99 -29.17
C SER A 20 17.03 -68.66 -27.79
N ASP A 21 15.91 -69.02 -27.15
CA ASP A 21 15.75 -70.14 -26.21
C ASP A 21 16.27 -69.98 -24.76
N LYS A 22 15.65 -70.58 -23.72
CA LYS A 22 14.41 -71.40 -23.66
C LYS A 22 13.72 -71.33 -22.28
N ASN A 23 12.41 -71.61 -22.31
CA ASN A 23 11.53 -72.33 -21.35
C ASN A 23 12.07 -72.83 -19.99
N SER A 24 11.25 -73.03 -18.93
CA SER A 24 9.88 -72.57 -18.60
C SER A 24 9.49 -73.06 -17.18
N THR A 25 8.39 -72.53 -16.61
CA THR A 25 7.44 -73.20 -15.68
C THR A 25 7.95 -74.09 -14.51
N THR A 26 7.66 -73.71 -13.26
CA THR A 26 6.63 -74.37 -12.39
C THR A 26 6.54 -73.75 -10.98
N THR A 27 5.40 -73.97 -10.32
CA THR A 27 5.07 -73.73 -8.88
C THR A 27 4.62 -75.09 -8.27
N PRO A 28 4.17 -75.28 -7.00
CA PRO A 28 3.92 -74.31 -5.90
C PRO A 28 4.30 -74.78 -4.45
N SER A 29 4.04 -73.90 -3.46
CA SER A 29 3.18 -74.17 -2.26
C SER A 29 3.71 -73.81 -0.86
N LYS A 30 2.77 -73.39 0.02
CA LYS A 30 2.69 -73.60 1.51
C LYS A 30 3.76 -72.96 2.44
N THR A 31 3.45 -72.43 3.64
CA THR A 31 2.20 -71.94 4.29
C THR A 31 2.53 -71.07 5.54
N THR A 32 1.48 -70.56 6.22
CA THR A 32 1.40 -70.18 7.66
C THR A 32 2.04 -68.89 8.21
N THR A 33 1.18 -68.12 8.90
CA THR A 33 1.39 -67.05 9.90
C THR A 33 1.46 -67.68 11.33
N PRO A 34 1.47 -66.99 12.52
CA PRO A 34 1.12 -65.57 12.81
C PRO A 34 1.84 -64.80 13.96
N SER A 35 1.47 -63.51 14.08
CA SER A 35 1.17 -62.71 15.29
C SER A 35 2.19 -62.40 16.43
N THR A 36 2.31 -61.09 16.70
CA THR A 36 2.23 -60.37 18.01
C THR A 36 3.37 -60.36 19.08
N THR A 37 3.70 -59.11 19.49
CA THR A 37 3.76 -58.60 20.90
C THR A 37 5.10 -58.51 21.68
N ILE A 38 5.61 -57.27 21.75
CA ILE A 38 6.03 -56.45 22.93
C ILE A 38 7.20 -56.90 23.86
N THR A 39 7.96 -55.89 24.37
CA THR A 39 8.94 -55.88 25.51
C THR A 39 10.26 -56.67 25.38
N SER A 40 11.35 -56.36 26.11
CA SER A 40 11.95 -55.06 26.55
C SER A 40 13.28 -55.28 27.33
N ILE A 41 14.06 -54.20 27.55
CA ILE A 41 14.98 -53.96 28.70
C ILE A 41 16.38 -54.61 28.73
N SER A 42 17.28 -53.86 29.39
CA SER A 42 18.61 -54.17 29.97
C SER A 42 19.87 -54.22 29.09
N HIS A 43 20.95 -53.65 29.67
CA HIS A 43 22.34 -53.73 29.24
C HIS A 43 23.02 -54.96 29.87
N ASP A 44 24.21 -55.38 29.39
CA ASP A 44 25.44 -55.05 30.14
C ASP A 44 26.78 -55.23 29.39
N ASN A 45 27.82 -54.73 30.06
CA ASN A 45 29.20 -54.39 29.73
C ASN A 45 30.24 -55.45 29.22
N THR A 46 31.27 -54.90 28.53
CA THR A 46 32.75 -55.19 28.62
C THR A 46 33.49 -56.37 27.94
N CYS A 47 34.41 -55.98 27.02
CA CYS A 47 35.88 -56.26 26.94
C CYS A 47 36.54 -57.64 26.63
N ASN A 48 37.45 -57.58 25.62
CA ASN A 48 38.75 -58.30 25.43
C ASN A 48 38.82 -59.84 25.27
N PHE A 49 39.46 -60.31 24.17
CA PHE A 49 40.89 -60.73 24.19
C PHE A 49 41.48 -60.90 22.75
N LYS A 50 42.54 -61.70 22.53
CA LYS A 50 43.59 -61.45 21.51
C LYS A 50 44.36 -62.74 21.07
N ASP A 51 45.12 -62.65 19.96
CA ASP A 51 46.20 -63.59 19.47
C ASP A 51 45.74 -64.95 18.86
N ASN A 52 46.44 -65.69 17.97
CA ASN A 52 47.82 -65.59 17.40
C ASN A 52 48.06 -66.34 16.04
N ILE A 53 49.05 -65.87 15.24
CA ILE A 53 50.09 -66.55 14.37
C ILE A 53 49.81 -67.79 13.47
N PHE A 54 50.35 -67.77 12.22
CA PHE A 54 51.15 -68.82 11.54
C PHE A 54 51.98 -68.24 10.34
N ASP A 55 53.08 -68.89 9.92
CA ASP A 55 54.10 -68.44 8.94
C ASP A 55 54.54 -69.57 7.95
N ASP A 56 55.31 -69.22 6.88
CA ASP A 56 56.31 -69.99 6.07
C ASP A 56 56.53 -69.22 4.73
N GLU A 57 57.70 -68.66 4.36
CA GLU A 57 58.94 -69.21 3.72
C GLU A 57 58.73 -69.81 2.30
N GLU A 58 59.63 -69.69 1.30
CA GLU A 58 61.10 -69.47 1.28
C GLU A 58 61.60 -68.63 0.05
N ILE A 59 62.83 -68.10 0.14
CA ILE A 59 63.87 -67.78 -0.88
C ILE A 59 64.48 -66.37 -0.74
N ALA A 60 65.82 -66.29 -0.85
CA ALA A 60 66.65 -65.24 -0.24
C ALA A 60 67.39 -64.28 -1.22
N MET A 61 68.06 -63.30 -0.61
CA MET A 61 69.09 -62.40 -1.15
C MET A 61 68.70 -61.31 -2.17
N ILE A 62 68.52 -60.08 -1.66
CA ILE A 62 69.55 -59.01 -1.77
C ILE A 62 69.35 -58.04 -0.59
N GLY A 63 70.42 -57.72 0.15
CA GLY A 63 70.32 -57.00 1.42
C GLY A 63 70.61 -55.50 1.32
N ILE A 64 69.60 -54.66 1.56
CA ILE A 64 69.78 -53.27 2.04
C ILE A 64 68.80 -53.02 3.20
N ARG A 65 69.32 -52.56 4.35
CA ARG A 65 68.50 -52.19 5.52
C ARG A 65 67.76 -50.88 5.26
N ASP A 66 66.43 -50.93 5.21
CA ASP A 66 65.57 -49.74 5.12
C ASP A 66 65.58 -49.00 6.49
N PRO A 67 66.05 -47.73 6.58
CA PRO A 67 66.33 -47.10 7.89
C PRO A 67 65.08 -46.82 8.75
N PRO A 68 65.21 -46.70 10.09
CA PRO A 68 64.09 -46.39 11.01
C PRO A 68 63.25 -45.16 10.64
N PHE A 69 63.83 -44.24 9.86
CA PHE A 69 63.17 -43.07 9.28
C PHE A 69 61.91 -43.43 8.47
N VAL A 70 61.93 -44.50 7.68
CA VAL A 70 60.83 -44.84 6.75
C VAL A 70 59.58 -45.30 7.52
N ARG A 71 59.73 -46.13 8.55
CA ARG A 71 58.63 -46.51 9.46
C ARG A 71 58.05 -45.28 10.20
N ARG A 72 58.91 -44.33 10.62
CA ARG A 72 58.47 -43.08 11.28
C ARG A 72 57.71 -42.15 10.32
N GLN A 73 58.09 -42.13 9.04
CA GLN A 73 57.43 -41.33 8.01
C GLN A 73 56.06 -41.90 7.59
N ARG A 74 55.92 -43.22 7.41
CA ARG A 74 54.61 -43.86 7.16
C ARG A 74 53.60 -43.57 8.29
N ARG A 75 53.99 -43.74 9.57
CA ARG A 75 53.11 -43.43 10.72
C ARG A 75 52.67 -41.95 10.74
N ARG A 76 53.56 -41.00 10.42
CA ARG A 76 53.20 -39.58 10.28
C ARG A 76 52.19 -39.34 9.14
N CYS A 77 52.35 -39.99 7.98
CA CYS A 77 51.38 -39.87 6.89
C CYS A 77 49.99 -40.41 7.26
N THR A 78 49.89 -41.52 8.00
CA THR A 78 48.58 -42.03 8.47
C THR A 78 47.94 -41.09 9.50
N ALA A 79 48.71 -40.60 10.48
CA ALA A 79 48.21 -39.64 11.46
C ALA A 79 47.70 -38.34 10.80
N VAL A 80 48.42 -37.81 9.79
CA VAL A 80 47.99 -36.64 9.01
C VAL A 80 46.71 -36.92 8.21
N ARG A 81 46.51 -38.14 7.69
CA ARG A 81 45.24 -38.53 7.04
C ARG A 81 44.08 -38.56 8.03
N CYS A 82 44.26 -39.16 9.20
CA CYS A 82 43.23 -39.20 10.24
C CYS A 82 42.87 -37.78 10.73
N LEU A 83 43.87 -36.92 10.97
CA LEU A 83 43.66 -35.52 11.31
C LEU A 83 42.95 -34.74 10.20
N ALA A 84 43.27 -34.97 8.92
CA ALA A 84 42.58 -34.33 7.80
C ALA A 84 41.11 -34.78 7.68
N CYS A 85 40.81 -36.07 7.87
CA CYS A 85 39.43 -36.56 7.88
C CYS A 85 38.64 -36.04 9.10
N LEU A 86 39.26 -35.98 10.29
CA LEU A 86 38.62 -35.43 11.48
C LEU A 86 38.35 -33.93 11.33
N ALA A 87 39.30 -33.17 10.78
CA ALA A 87 39.13 -31.76 10.46
C ALA A 87 38.04 -31.53 9.40
N PHE A 88 37.96 -32.38 8.38
CA PHE A 88 36.89 -32.33 7.37
C PHE A 88 35.50 -32.58 7.97
N LEU A 89 35.35 -33.61 8.81
CA LEU A 89 34.09 -33.90 9.49
C LEU A 89 33.69 -32.76 10.45
N LEU A 90 34.65 -32.19 11.17
CA LEU A 90 34.43 -31.00 12.00
C LEU A 90 34.03 -29.77 11.18
N THR A 91 34.68 -29.48 10.04
CA THR A 91 34.27 -28.34 9.21
C THR A 91 32.91 -28.55 8.56
N VAL A 92 32.55 -29.76 8.12
CA VAL A 92 31.20 -30.07 7.64
C VAL A 92 30.17 -29.86 8.76
N ALA A 93 30.41 -30.41 9.96
CA ALA A 93 29.52 -30.21 11.10
C ALA A 93 29.36 -28.73 11.48
N CYS A 94 30.46 -27.97 11.54
CA CYS A 94 30.42 -26.52 11.81
C CYS A 94 29.71 -25.72 10.71
N VAL A 95 29.88 -26.08 9.43
CA VAL A 95 29.17 -25.43 8.31
C VAL A 95 27.68 -25.78 8.34
N SER A 96 27.30 -27.03 8.59
CA SER A 96 25.89 -27.42 8.79
C SER A 96 25.26 -26.69 9.97
N LEU A 97 25.95 -26.60 11.12
CA LEU A 97 25.47 -25.86 12.28
C LEU A 97 25.35 -24.36 12.01
N ALA A 98 26.33 -23.76 11.33
CA ALA A 98 26.29 -22.36 10.91
C ALA A 98 25.17 -22.09 9.91
N MET A 99 24.92 -23.00 8.96
CA MET A 99 23.79 -22.90 8.02
C MET A 99 22.44 -23.01 8.74
N ILE A 100 22.30 -23.92 9.72
CA ILE A 100 21.09 -24.02 10.56
C ILE A 100 20.89 -22.73 11.35
N VAL A 101 21.94 -22.21 12.01
CA VAL A 101 21.88 -20.94 12.77
C VAL A 101 21.58 -19.74 11.87
N ILE A 102 22.14 -19.68 10.65
CA ILE A 102 21.86 -18.62 9.67
C ILE A 102 20.43 -18.74 9.13
N PHE A 103 19.92 -19.95 8.90
CA PHE A 103 18.54 -20.17 8.45
C PHE A 103 17.54 -19.79 9.54
N TYR A 104 17.78 -20.23 10.78
CA TYR A 104 16.97 -19.86 11.95
C TYR A 104 16.91 -18.34 12.15
N ASN A 105 18.06 -17.65 12.08
CA ASN A 105 18.16 -16.18 12.17
C ASN A 105 17.79 -15.42 10.88
N ARG A 106 17.37 -16.09 9.80
CA ARG A 106 16.85 -15.46 8.57
C ARG A 106 15.35 -15.71 8.35
N VAL A 107 14.82 -16.82 8.85
CA VAL A 107 13.38 -17.14 8.78
C VAL A 107 12.63 -16.51 9.96
N MET A 108 13.23 -16.46 11.15
CA MET A 108 12.71 -15.66 12.24
C MET A 108 13.00 -14.18 12.00
N PRO A 109 12.00 -13.27 11.99
CA PRO A 109 12.26 -11.85 12.05
C PRO A 109 12.92 -11.53 13.40
N SER A 110 14.18 -11.08 13.35
CA SER A 110 14.98 -10.79 14.54
C SER A 110 14.33 -9.68 15.37
N THR A 111 13.71 -10.08 16.51
CA THR A 111 12.95 -9.23 17.44
C THR A 111 11.87 -8.38 16.77
N ILE A 112 10.60 -8.78 16.93
CA ILE A 112 9.44 -7.89 16.78
C ILE A 112 9.76 -6.57 17.49
N ALA A 113 9.67 -5.46 16.76
CA ALA A 113 10.00 -4.14 17.28
C ALA A 113 8.95 -3.72 18.33
N ASP A 114 9.23 -4.07 19.58
CA ASP A 114 8.35 -3.83 20.72
C ASP A 114 8.40 -2.34 21.10
N ASP A 115 7.30 -1.61 20.88
CA ASP A 115 7.14 -0.21 21.34
C ASP A 115 6.91 -0.10 22.87
N GLY A 116 7.08 -1.21 23.59
CA GLY A 116 6.91 -1.36 25.02
C GLY A 116 5.46 -1.60 25.43
N ASN A 117 4.51 -0.89 24.81
CA ASN A 117 3.22 -0.60 25.42
C ASN A 117 1.99 -0.98 24.58
N ILE A 118 2.13 -1.32 23.29
CA ILE A 118 1.02 -1.70 22.41
C ILE A 118 1.24 -3.11 21.85
N ALA A 119 0.25 -3.97 22.01
CA ALA A 119 0.13 -5.25 21.30
C ALA A 119 -0.77 -5.05 20.08
N ARG A 120 -0.53 -5.79 19.00
CA ARG A 120 -1.33 -5.67 17.76
C ARG A 120 -1.79 -7.04 17.28
N PHE A 121 -3.01 -7.11 16.74
CA PHE A 121 -3.51 -8.33 16.12
C PHE A 121 -4.32 -8.05 14.86
N TYR A 122 -4.34 -9.00 13.93
CA TYR A 122 -5.29 -8.99 12.83
C TYR A 122 -6.57 -9.70 13.24
N HIS A 123 -7.71 -9.23 12.75
CA HIS A 123 -8.97 -9.96 12.73
C HIS A 123 -9.34 -10.18 11.26
N LEU A 124 -9.27 -11.45 10.83
CA LEU A 124 -9.63 -11.93 9.50
C LEU A 124 -10.92 -12.77 9.63
N THR A 125 -11.74 -12.85 8.59
CA THR A 125 -12.99 -13.62 8.64
C THR A 125 -13.59 -13.84 7.25
N ASP A 126 -14.55 -14.75 7.17
CA ASP A 126 -15.49 -14.89 6.05
C ASP A 126 -14.70 -14.94 4.73
N PHE A 127 -13.72 -15.86 4.69
CA PHE A 127 -12.85 -16.10 3.55
C PHE A 127 -13.65 -16.64 2.36
N HIS A 128 -14.53 -17.61 2.63
CA HIS A 128 -15.31 -18.36 1.66
C HIS A 128 -14.51 -18.76 0.42
N LEU A 129 -13.53 -19.64 0.60
CA LEU A 129 -12.74 -20.15 -0.51
C LEU A 129 -13.59 -21.04 -1.41
N ASP A 130 -13.88 -20.53 -2.60
CA ASP A 130 -14.51 -21.27 -3.69
C ASP A 130 -13.44 -21.90 -4.59
N LEU A 131 -13.32 -23.21 -4.50
CA LEU A 131 -12.39 -24.02 -5.30
C LEU A 131 -12.84 -24.15 -6.77
N GLU A 132 -14.12 -23.89 -7.06
CA GLU A 132 -14.72 -23.94 -8.40
C GLU A 132 -14.88 -22.53 -9.02
N TYR A 133 -14.36 -21.48 -8.35
CA TYR A 133 -14.36 -20.13 -8.89
C TYR A 133 -13.66 -20.07 -10.24
N ASN A 134 -14.37 -19.57 -11.25
CA ASN A 134 -13.86 -19.39 -12.60
C ASN A 134 -14.06 -17.93 -13.04
N SER A 135 -12.94 -17.20 -13.11
CA SER A 135 -12.83 -15.79 -13.48
C SER A 135 -13.62 -15.36 -14.73
N SER A 136 -13.96 -16.30 -15.62
CA SER A 136 -14.73 -16.04 -16.84
C SER A 136 -16.23 -15.81 -16.58
N TRP A 137 -16.78 -16.16 -15.42
CA TRP A 137 -18.24 -16.14 -15.17
C TRP A 137 -18.72 -14.98 -14.29
N THR A 138 -20.04 -14.87 -14.13
CA THR A 138 -20.75 -13.77 -13.45
C THR A 138 -21.29 -14.19 -12.08
N SER A 139 -21.63 -13.21 -11.24
CA SER A 139 -22.33 -13.44 -9.97
C SER A 139 -23.69 -14.13 -10.12
N SER A 140 -24.34 -14.04 -11.28
CA SER A 140 -25.55 -14.81 -11.59
C SER A 140 -25.34 -16.33 -11.70
N THR A 141 -24.09 -16.80 -11.85
CA THR A 141 -23.72 -18.24 -11.73
C THR A 141 -22.77 -18.47 -10.54
N PHE A 142 -22.74 -17.55 -9.57
CA PHE A 142 -21.82 -17.56 -8.42
C PHE A 142 -20.33 -17.60 -8.82
N CYS A 143 -20.02 -17.07 -10.01
CA CYS A 143 -18.73 -17.18 -10.70
C CYS A 143 -18.26 -18.62 -10.97
N ARG A 144 -19.12 -19.63 -10.83
CA ARG A 144 -18.85 -21.00 -11.27
C ARG A 144 -19.25 -21.17 -12.74
N SER A 145 -18.69 -22.20 -13.37
CA SER A 145 -19.15 -22.61 -14.70
C SER A 145 -20.54 -23.23 -14.58
N PRO A 146 -21.54 -22.81 -15.38
CA PRO A 146 -22.83 -23.47 -15.42
C PRO A 146 -22.73 -24.82 -16.14
N ASP A 147 -23.49 -25.82 -15.66
CA ASP A 147 -23.75 -27.06 -16.39
C ASP A 147 -24.74 -26.78 -17.53
N ASP A 148 -24.26 -26.25 -18.65
CA ASP A 148 -25.08 -25.99 -19.86
C ASP A 148 -24.84 -27.04 -20.96
N PRO A 149 -25.65 -28.11 -21.03
CA PRO A 149 -25.55 -29.13 -22.07
C PRO A 149 -25.95 -28.63 -23.47
N ASN A 150 -26.53 -27.42 -23.60
CA ASN A 150 -26.93 -26.82 -24.86
C ASN A 150 -25.95 -25.75 -25.38
N GLY A 151 -24.91 -25.40 -24.61
CA GLY A 151 -23.85 -24.47 -25.03
C GLY A 151 -24.30 -23.01 -25.23
N THR A 152 -25.40 -22.59 -24.60
CA THR A 152 -25.98 -21.25 -24.72
C THR A 152 -25.28 -20.20 -23.85
N ALA A 153 -24.77 -20.60 -22.68
CA ALA A 153 -24.12 -19.75 -21.70
C ALA A 153 -22.77 -19.25 -22.22
N GLN A 154 -22.64 -17.94 -22.40
CA GLN A 154 -21.41 -17.31 -22.88
C GLN A 154 -20.56 -16.77 -21.72
N PRO A 155 -19.24 -17.07 -21.69
CA PRO A 155 -18.34 -16.50 -20.70
C PRO A 155 -18.16 -14.99 -20.90
N THR A 156 -17.92 -14.26 -19.81
CA THR A 156 -17.63 -12.82 -19.85
C THR A 156 -16.32 -12.53 -20.57
N GLN A 157 -16.31 -11.46 -21.36
CA GLN A 157 -15.10 -10.98 -22.04
C GLN A 157 -14.02 -10.48 -21.06
N LYS A 158 -14.40 -10.06 -19.84
CA LYS A 158 -13.51 -9.52 -18.83
C LYS A 158 -13.38 -10.47 -17.63
N LYS A 159 -12.29 -11.25 -17.65
CA LYS A 159 -11.93 -12.19 -16.59
C LYS A 159 -11.56 -11.48 -15.30
N ALA A 160 -12.18 -11.90 -14.20
CA ALA A 160 -11.97 -11.35 -12.86
C ALA A 160 -11.07 -12.31 -12.05
N TYR A 161 -9.73 -12.21 -12.20
CA TYR A 161 -8.81 -13.22 -11.66
C TYR A 161 -8.67 -13.20 -10.14
N TYR A 162 -8.94 -12.08 -9.46
CA TYR A 162 -8.85 -11.92 -8.00
C TYR A 162 -10.22 -11.92 -7.31
N GLY A 163 -11.26 -12.48 -7.94
CA GLY A 163 -12.63 -12.44 -7.46
C GLY A 163 -13.48 -11.39 -8.19
N ARG A 164 -14.79 -11.38 -7.90
CA ARG A 164 -15.77 -10.43 -8.48
C ARG A 164 -16.79 -10.08 -7.42
N VAL A 165 -17.24 -8.83 -7.37
CA VAL A 165 -18.37 -8.41 -6.51
C VAL A 165 -19.60 -9.28 -6.79
N GLY A 166 -20.21 -9.85 -5.74
CA GLY A 166 -21.31 -10.81 -5.88
C GLY A 166 -20.90 -12.27 -6.04
N CYS A 167 -19.62 -12.62 -5.81
CA CYS A 167 -19.10 -13.99 -5.81
C CYS A 167 -18.22 -14.26 -4.59
N ASP A 168 -18.04 -15.53 -4.24
CA ASP A 168 -17.08 -15.96 -3.21
C ASP A 168 -15.61 -15.91 -3.71
N SER A 169 -14.67 -16.09 -2.78
CA SER A 169 -13.25 -15.83 -3.01
C SER A 169 -12.55 -16.95 -3.80
N PRO A 170 -11.85 -16.66 -4.90
CA PRO A 170 -10.87 -17.58 -5.45
C PRO A 170 -9.62 -17.66 -4.57
N LYS A 171 -8.84 -18.73 -4.74
CA LYS A 171 -7.49 -18.91 -4.16
C LYS A 171 -6.60 -17.66 -4.30
N THR A 172 -6.63 -17.03 -5.47
CA THR A 172 -5.88 -15.80 -5.78
C THR A 172 -6.26 -14.62 -4.89
N LEU A 173 -7.49 -14.53 -4.39
CA LEU A 173 -7.89 -13.51 -3.42
C LEU A 173 -7.38 -13.86 -2.02
N ILE A 174 -7.55 -15.10 -1.57
CA ILE A 174 -7.04 -15.59 -0.27
C ILE A 174 -5.52 -15.37 -0.15
N ASP A 175 -4.76 -15.81 -1.16
CA ASP A 175 -3.30 -15.66 -1.24
C ASP A 175 -2.88 -14.18 -1.26
N ASN A 176 -3.72 -13.30 -1.81
CA ASN A 176 -3.45 -11.87 -1.90
C ASN A 176 -3.76 -11.12 -0.59
N SER A 177 -4.88 -11.43 0.08
CA SER A 177 -5.19 -10.94 1.42
C SER A 177 -4.09 -11.33 2.42
N LEU A 178 -3.60 -12.57 2.34
CA LEU A 178 -2.53 -13.09 3.18
C LEU A 178 -1.12 -12.62 2.76
N LEU A 179 -0.96 -12.06 1.56
CA LEU A 179 0.23 -11.28 1.19
C LEU A 179 0.16 -9.85 1.77
N ALA A 180 -1.02 -9.23 1.75
CA ALA A 180 -1.22 -7.87 2.27
C ALA A 180 -0.91 -7.79 3.78
N THR A 181 -1.36 -8.77 4.58
CA THR A 181 -1.03 -8.87 6.01
C THR A 181 0.47 -9.05 6.31
N LYS A 182 1.28 -9.42 5.31
CA LYS A 182 2.75 -9.49 5.43
C LYS A 182 3.44 -8.20 4.95
N VAL A 183 2.91 -7.58 3.90
CA VAL A 183 3.46 -6.33 3.32
C VAL A 183 3.15 -5.11 4.19
N ILE A 184 1.95 -5.04 4.79
CA ILE A 184 1.54 -3.91 5.64
C ILE A 184 2.51 -3.74 6.83
N PRO A 185 2.79 -4.73 7.68
CA PRO A 185 3.73 -4.59 8.81
C PRO A 185 5.13 -4.15 8.40
N ILE A 186 5.64 -4.63 7.27
CA ILE A 186 6.98 -4.27 6.76
C ILE A 186 7.00 -2.80 6.30
N THR A 187 5.91 -2.30 5.72
CA THR A 187 5.84 -0.94 5.17
C THR A 187 5.39 0.12 6.18
N THR A 188 4.62 -0.25 7.21
CA THR A 188 4.19 0.64 8.30
C THR A 188 5.04 0.52 9.58
N GLN A 189 5.90 -0.51 9.66
CA GLN A 189 6.62 -0.94 10.87
C GLN A 189 5.71 -1.43 12.02
N GLN A 190 4.45 -1.78 11.72
CA GLN A 190 3.46 -2.24 12.70
C GLN A 190 3.28 -3.76 12.63
N TYR A 191 4.19 -4.49 13.28
CA TYR A 191 4.12 -5.94 13.46
C TYR A 191 2.96 -6.36 14.35
N VAL A 192 2.38 -7.53 14.07
CA VAL A 192 1.31 -8.15 14.87
C VAL A 192 1.86 -9.28 15.75
N ASP A 193 1.32 -9.38 16.95
CA ASP A 193 1.65 -10.37 17.97
C ASP A 193 0.79 -11.64 17.85
N PHE A 194 -0.43 -11.56 17.31
CA PHE A 194 -1.31 -12.70 17.01
C PHE A 194 -2.36 -12.38 15.93
N VAL A 195 -3.17 -13.38 15.54
CA VAL A 195 -4.28 -13.24 14.58
C VAL A 195 -5.51 -13.96 15.11
N LEU A 196 -6.68 -13.31 15.04
CA LEU A 196 -8.00 -13.92 15.21
C LEU A 196 -8.61 -14.22 13.84
N VAL A 197 -9.27 -15.37 13.70
CA VAL A 197 -9.92 -15.81 12.47
C VAL A 197 -11.34 -16.31 12.79
N SER A 198 -12.35 -15.45 12.66
CA SER A 198 -13.74 -15.76 13.06
C SER A 198 -14.51 -16.62 12.05
N GLY A 199 -13.88 -17.65 11.50
CA GLY A 199 -14.52 -18.71 10.70
C GLY A 199 -14.83 -18.38 9.23
N ASP A 200 -15.59 -19.28 8.64
CA ASP A 200 -16.06 -19.34 7.25
C ASP A 200 -14.92 -19.31 6.21
N PHE A 201 -14.14 -20.39 6.25
CA PHE A 201 -13.11 -20.77 5.30
C PHE A 201 -13.71 -21.25 3.96
N VAL A 202 -14.99 -21.66 3.94
CA VAL A 202 -15.64 -22.45 2.88
C VAL A 202 -16.72 -21.65 2.15
N CYS A 203 -16.82 -21.80 0.83
CA CYS A 203 -17.78 -21.06 0.01
C CYS A 203 -19.25 -21.49 0.18
N HIS A 204 -20.14 -20.52 -0.01
CA HIS A 204 -21.58 -20.69 -0.04
C HIS A 204 -22.03 -21.66 -1.14
N ARG A 205 -23.24 -22.23 -0.97
CA ARG A 205 -23.92 -23.06 -1.99
C ARG A 205 -23.09 -24.25 -2.48
N LEU A 206 -22.14 -24.74 -1.67
CA LEU A 206 -21.30 -25.89 -2.01
C LEU A 206 -22.13 -27.19 -2.11
N TYR A 207 -23.25 -27.26 -1.37
CA TYR A 207 -24.23 -28.35 -1.39
C TYR A 207 -25.01 -28.46 -2.71
N GLU A 208 -24.96 -27.46 -3.58
CA GLU A 208 -25.67 -27.46 -4.88
C GLU A 208 -24.84 -28.07 -6.01
N LEU A 209 -23.53 -28.27 -5.77
CA LEU A 209 -22.67 -29.02 -6.67
C LEU A 209 -22.92 -30.53 -6.53
N SER A 210 -22.44 -31.31 -7.51
CA SER A 210 -22.67 -32.75 -7.53
C SER A 210 -22.19 -33.43 -6.23
N GLN A 211 -23.12 -34.20 -5.64
CA GLN A 211 -23.11 -34.60 -4.24
C GLN A 211 -22.00 -35.58 -3.75
N PRO A 212 -21.34 -36.46 -4.54
CA PRO A 212 -20.50 -37.52 -3.96
C PRO A 212 -19.22 -37.02 -3.26
N ASP A 213 -18.88 -35.72 -3.35
CA ASP A 213 -17.60 -35.16 -2.90
C ASP A 213 -17.69 -34.04 -1.85
N LEU A 214 -18.88 -33.73 -1.31
CA LEU A 214 -19.06 -32.56 -0.43
C LEU A 214 -18.08 -32.50 0.75
N TYR A 215 -17.92 -33.59 1.50
CA TYR A 215 -16.94 -33.71 2.60
C TYR A 215 -15.51 -33.37 2.14
N ARG A 216 -15.10 -33.86 0.96
CA ARG A 216 -13.76 -33.58 0.41
C ARG A 216 -13.61 -32.09 0.10
N ARG A 217 -14.63 -31.48 -0.51
CA ARG A 217 -14.62 -30.06 -0.91
C ARG A 217 -14.49 -29.13 0.29
N VAL A 218 -15.31 -29.32 1.34
CA VAL A 218 -15.25 -28.56 2.60
C VAL A 218 -13.86 -28.71 3.23
N ARG A 219 -13.39 -29.95 3.40
CA ARG A 219 -12.07 -30.28 3.96
C ARG A 219 -10.94 -29.61 3.19
N ASP A 220 -10.98 -29.62 1.86
CA ASP A 220 -9.92 -29.10 1.01
C ASP A 220 -9.86 -27.56 1.03
N SER A 221 -11.01 -26.87 1.16
CA SER A 221 -11.04 -25.41 1.38
C SER A 221 -10.44 -25.03 2.74
N ILE A 222 -10.84 -25.72 3.82
CA ILE A 222 -10.27 -25.49 5.17
C ILE A 222 -8.76 -25.79 5.15
N THR A 223 -8.34 -26.91 4.55
CA THR A 223 -6.93 -27.30 4.43
C THR A 223 -6.11 -26.24 3.70
N TYR A 224 -6.61 -25.73 2.57
CA TYR A 224 -5.91 -24.73 1.77
C TYR A 224 -5.70 -23.43 2.55
N THR A 225 -6.77 -22.83 3.05
CA THR A 225 -6.69 -21.55 3.76
C THR A 225 -5.91 -21.68 5.08
N SER A 226 -6.02 -22.81 5.79
CA SER A 226 -5.18 -23.08 6.97
C SER A 226 -3.69 -23.18 6.62
N THR A 227 -3.35 -23.84 5.50
CA THR A 227 -1.95 -23.94 5.02
C THR A 227 -1.39 -22.56 4.65
N ARG A 228 -2.17 -21.74 3.94
CA ARG A 228 -1.80 -20.36 3.60
C ARG A 228 -1.64 -19.48 4.84
N LEU A 229 -2.45 -19.67 5.89
CA LEU A 229 -2.29 -18.99 7.18
C LEU A 229 -0.96 -19.37 7.87
N VAL A 230 -0.55 -20.65 7.88
CA VAL A 230 0.76 -21.07 8.41
C VAL A 230 1.90 -20.44 7.62
N GLU A 231 1.81 -20.40 6.29
CA GLU A 231 2.80 -19.76 5.43
C GLU A 231 2.83 -18.23 5.58
N ALA A 232 1.70 -17.60 5.95
CA ALA A 232 1.60 -16.18 6.22
C ALA A 232 2.21 -15.80 7.58
N PHE A 233 1.92 -16.60 8.61
CA PHE A 233 2.20 -16.33 10.02
C PHE A 233 3.08 -17.41 10.69
N PRO A 234 4.28 -17.72 10.17
CA PRO A 234 5.09 -18.85 10.66
C PRO A 234 5.67 -18.67 12.08
N ALA A 235 5.62 -17.46 12.64
CA ALA A 235 6.10 -17.13 13.99
C ALA A 235 5.11 -16.23 14.77
N THR A 236 3.84 -16.25 14.38
CA THR A 236 2.73 -15.48 14.97
C THR A 236 1.55 -16.45 15.12
N PRO A 237 0.95 -16.61 16.31
CA PRO A 237 -0.08 -17.61 16.50
C PRO A 237 -1.40 -17.13 15.89
N VAL A 238 -2.18 -18.08 15.39
CA VAL A 238 -3.44 -17.83 14.70
C VAL A 238 -4.52 -18.64 15.38
N PHE A 239 -5.58 -17.96 15.82
CA PHE A 239 -6.68 -18.53 16.58
C PHE A 239 -7.94 -18.51 15.70
N PRO A 240 -8.32 -19.65 15.10
CA PRO A 240 -9.55 -19.80 14.33
C PRO A 240 -10.73 -20.24 15.20
N ALA A 241 -11.88 -19.61 14.98
CA ALA A 241 -13.21 -20.07 15.39
C ALA A 241 -13.92 -20.78 14.22
N ILE A 242 -15.01 -21.50 14.50
CA ILE A 242 -15.83 -22.21 13.51
C ILE A 242 -16.99 -21.32 13.03
N GLY A 243 -17.14 -21.19 11.70
CA GLY A 243 -18.30 -20.57 11.06
C GLY A 243 -19.34 -21.57 10.53
N ASN A 244 -20.49 -21.07 10.03
CA ASN A 244 -21.59 -21.93 9.59
C ASN A 244 -21.29 -22.71 8.30
N ASN A 245 -20.41 -22.21 7.43
CA ASN A 245 -19.96 -22.94 6.22
C ASN A 245 -18.77 -23.89 6.50
N ASP A 246 -18.07 -23.78 7.65
CA ASP A 246 -16.93 -24.67 8.02
C ASP A 246 -17.35 -26.10 8.41
N MET A 247 -18.65 -26.35 8.47
CA MET A 247 -19.22 -27.68 8.68
C MET A 247 -19.35 -28.45 7.35
N ILE A 248 -19.63 -29.76 7.43
CA ILE A 248 -19.81 -30.62 6.23
C ILE A 248 -20.97 -30.12 5.34
N GLY A 249 -21.89 -29.33 5.88
CA GLY A 249 -22.81 -28.46 5.12
C GLY A 249 -23.25 -27.26 5.95
N ASP A 250 -23.85 -26.27 5.29
CA ASP A 250 -24.21 -24.96 5.84
C ASP A 250 -25.12 -25.05 7.09
N TYR A 251 -24.58 -24.65 8.25
CA TYR A 251 -25.09 -24.78 9.62
C TYR A 251 -25.24 -26.22 10.19
N ILE A 252 -24.66 -27.25 9.57
CA ILE A 252 -24.87 -28.65 10.00
C ILE A 252 -23.88 -29.07 11.10
N ILE A 253 -24.32 -29.07 12.35
CA ILE A 253 -23.57 -29.64 13.50
C ILE A 253 -23.27 -31.13 13.23
N PRO A 254 -22.00 -31.58 13.38
CA PRO A 254 -21.64 -32.98 13.14
C PRO A 254 -22.21 -33.91 14.23
N VAL A 255 -22.62 -35.11 13.82
CA VAL A 255 -23.22 -36.12 14.72
C VAL A 255 -22.24 -36.75 15.72
N ASN A 256 -20.94 -36.50 15.55
CA ASN A 256 -19.84 -36.98 16.40
C ASN A 256 -18.60 -36.07 16.25
N SER A 257 -17.55 -36.33 17.03
CA SER A 257 -16.32 -35.53 17.07
C SER A 257 -15.34 -35.74 15.91
N GLN A 258 -15.62 -36.62 14.94
CA GLN A 258 -14.69 -36.93 13.84
C GLN A 258 -14.43 -35.73 12.93
N TRP A 259 -15.43 -34.86 12.75
CA TRP A 259 -15.23 -33.61 12.00
C TRP A 259 -14.39 -32.60 12.79
N TYR A 260 -14.61 -32.48 14.10
CA TYR A 260 -13.77 -31.65 14.97
C TYR A 260 -12.32 -32.14 15.01
N GLU A 261 -12.06 -33.46 15.03
CA GLU A 261 -10.70 -34.00 14.90
C GLU A 261 -10.07 -33.64 13.53
N THR A 262 -10.88 -33.70 12.46
CA THR A 262 -10.44 -33.34 11.11
C THR A 262 -9.98 -31.88 11.04
N ILE A 263 -10.81 -30.94 11.54
CA ILE A 263 -10.44 -29.51 11.62
C ILE A 263 -9.25 -29.30 12.55
N PHE A 264 -9.27 -29.89 13.76
CA PHE A 264 -8.21 -29.72 14.74
C PHE A 264 -6.84 -30.20 14.24
N SER A 265 -6.81 -31.27 13.42
CA SER A 265 -5.57 -31.72 12.79
C SER A 265 -4.91 -30.64 11.91
N MET A 266 -5.70 -29.77 11.26
CA MET A 266 -5.23 -28.66 10.44
C MET A 266 -4.89 -27.43 11.29
N TRP A 267 -5.72 -27.13 12.29
CA TRP A 267 -5.62 -25.91 13.10
C TRP A 267 -4.64 -26.02 14.28
N SER A 268 -4.28 -27.22 14.73
CA SER A 268 -3.35 -27.41 15.85
C SER A 268 -2.00 -26.70 15.63
N ALA A 269 -1.46 -26.68 14.41
CA ALA A 269 -0.22 -25.96 14.09
C ALA A 269 -0.36 -24.43 14.16
N LEU A 270 -1.52 -23.89 13.75
CA LEU A 270 -1.87 -22.47 13.83
C LEU A 270 -2.01 -22.00 15.28
N ILE A 271 -2.76 -22.77 16.08
CA ILE A 271 -3.08 -22.45 17.47
C ILE A 271 -1.83 -22.58 18.35
N LEU A 272 -1.14 -23.73 18.32
CA LEU A 272 0.03 -23.98 19.18
C LEU A 272 1.24 -23.12 18.82
N CYS A 273 1.37 -22.75 17.53
CA CYS A 273 2.50 -22.04 16.96
C CYS A 273 3.87 -22.49 17.52
N PRO A 274 4.36 -23.71 17.17
CA PRO A 274 5.59 -24.26 17.74
C PRO A 274 6.84 -23.38 17.52
N PHE A 275 6.80 -22.52 16.50
CA PHE A 275 7.87 -21.58 16.14
C PHE A 275 7.67 -20.16 16.70
N CYS A 276 6.60 -19.88 17.45
CA CYS A 276 6.38 -18.58 18.07
C CYS A 276 7.43 -18.26 19.16
N PRO A 277 7.74 -16.97 19.39
CA PRO A 277 8.46 -16.51 20.57
C PRO A 277 7.74 -16.92 21.87
N ASP A 278 8.47 -17.21 22.94
CA ASP A 278 7.90 -17.82 24.16
C ASP A 278 6.73 -17.03 24.77
N ARG A 279 6.79 -15.68 24.73
CA ARG A 279 5.71 -14.78 25.22
C ARG A 279 4.39 -14.89 24.42
N LEU A 280 4.46 -15.36 23.17
CA LEU A 280 3.33 -15.45 22.23
C LEU A 280 2.85 -16.89 22.05
N ARG A 281 3.70 -17.89 22.32
CA ARG A 281 3.32 -19.30 22.30
C ARG A 281 2.29 -19.55 23.43
N PRO A 282 1.15 -20.21 23.16
CA PRO A 282 0.20 -20.54 24.22
C PRO A 282 0.82 -21.39 25.32
N ILE A 283 0.51 -21.05 26.58
CA ILE A 283 0.88 -21.86 27.75
C ILE A 283 -0.14 -22.95 28.06
N THR A 284 -1.27 -22.97 27.34
CA THR A 284 -2.30 -24.01 27.44
C THR A 284 -1.85 -25.30 26.74
N SER A 285 -1.98 -26.45 27.41
CA SER A 285 -1.49 -27.72 26.87
C SER A 285 -2.32 -28.20 25.66
N PHE A 286 -1.65 -28.88 24.72
CA PHE A 286 -2.29 -29.51 23.56
C PHE A 286 -3.50 -30.35 23.93
N ASN A 287 -3.41 -31.15 25.01
CA ASN A 287 -4.50 -32.01 25.45
C ASN A 287 -5.72 -31.21 25.90
N ALA A 288 -5.55 -30.11 26.65
CA ALA A 288 -6.67 -29.28 27.11
C ALA A 288 -7.38 -28.54 25.97
N ILE A 289 -6.61 -28.08 24.97
CA ILE A 289 -7.18 -27.49 23.74
C ILE A 289 -7.93 -28.58 22.96
N ARG A 290 -7.29 -29.73 22.70
CA ARG A 290 -7.90 -30.84 21.94
C ARG A 290 -9.15 -31.40 22.61
N GLU A 291 -9.18 -31.52 23.93
CA GLU A 291 -10.32 -32.04 24.68
C GLU A 291 -11.58 -31.20 24.47
N THR A 292 -11.48 -29.88 24.66
CA THR A 292 -12.60 -28.95 24.44
C THR A 292 -12.97 -28.85 22.96
N PHE A 293 -11.97 -28.83 22.07
CA PHE A 293 -12.20 -28.81 20.63
C PHE A 293 -12.95 -30.06 20.13
N LEU A 294 -12.68 -31.25 20.70
CA LEU A 294 -13.40 -32.47 20.34
C LEU A 294 -14.79 -32.58 20.99
N GLN A 295 -15.05 -31.87 22.08
CA GLN A 295 -16.39 -31.79 22.70
C GLN A 295 -17.36 -30.95 21.85
N GLY A 296 -16.90 -29.83 21.28
CA GLY A 296 -17.77 -28.95 20.48
C GLY A 296 -17.09 -27.92 19.58
N GLY A 297 -15.81 -28.07 19.25
CA GLY A 297 -15.08 -27.13 18.39
C GLY A 297 -14.78 -25.77 19.04
N TYR A 298 -15.04 -25.62 20.34
CA TYR A 298 -14.66 -24.47 21.15
C TYR A 298 -13.39 -24.77 21.96
N TYR A 299 -12.62 -23.73 22.29
CA TYR A 299 -11.40 -23.88 23.08
C TYR A 299 -10.95 -22.56 23.71
N LYS A 300 -9.99 -22.64 24.64
CA LYS A 300 -9.30 -21.48 25.20
C LYS A 300 -7.79 -21.65 25.01
N VAL A 301 -7.11 -20.55 24.72
CA VAL A 301 -5.66 -20.41 24.89
C VAL A 301 -5.33 -19.27 25.84
N GLU A 302 -4.17 -19.37 26.50
CA GLU A 302 -3.60 -18.30 27.33
C GLU A 302 -2.22 -17.91 26.78
N ILE A 303 -2.01 -16.62 26.51
CA ILE A 303 -0.77 -16.02 25.96
C ILE A 303 -0.29 -14.86 26.84
N TYR A 304 0.88 -14.28 26.53
CA TYR A 304 1.57 -13.27 27.34
C TYR A 304 1.73 -13.69 28.82
N ASP A 305 2.32 -14.87 29.02
CA ASP A 305 2.54 -15.47 30.35
C ASP A 305 1.25 -15.66 31.17
N GLY A 306 0.11 -15.79 30.51
CA GLY A 306 -1.20 -15.91 31.15
C GLY A 306 -1.91 -14.58 31.45
N LYS A 307 -1.43 -13.44 30.93
CA LYS A 307 -2.10 -12.14 31.09
C LYS A 307 -3.33 -11.97 30.20
N LEU A 308 -3.35 -12.67 29.06
CA LEU A 308 -4.42 -12.62 28.06
C LEU A 308 -4.93 -14.03 27.75
N ALA A 309 -6.23 -14.25 27.98
CA ALA A 309 -6.95 -15.42 27.50
C ALA A 309 -7.69 -15.08 26.19
N ILE A 310 -7.70 -16.03 25.25
CA ILE A 310 -8.54 -15.97 24.05
C ILE A 310 -9.49 -17.17 24.14
N ILE A 311 -10.79 -16.90 24.14
CA ILE A 311 -11.86 -17.89 24.20
C ILE A 311 -12.53 -17.93 22.83
N SER A 312 -12.38 -19.06 22.14
CA SER A 312 -12.95 -19.31 20.82
C SER A 312 -14.20 -20.16 20.96
N LEU A 313 -15.35 -19.64 20.55
CA LEU A 313 -16.68 -20.22 20.76
C LEU A 313 -17.27 -20.76 19.45
N ASN A 314 -17.82 -21.97 19.49
CA ASN A 314 -18.65 -22.47 18.39
C ASN A 314 -20.08 -21.94 18.57
N THR A 315 -20.37 -20.80 17.95
CA THR A 315 -21.65 -20.10 18.08
C THR A 315 -22.83 -20.87 17.51
N LEU A 316 -22.59 -21.88 16.67
CA LEU A 316 -23.65 -22.68 16.04
C LEU A 316 -24.47 -23.49 17.05
N TYR A 317 -23.92 -23.80 18.23
CA TYR A 317 -24.68 -24.45 19.31
C TYR A 317 -25.75 -23.54 19.93
N TRP A 318 -25.70 -22.23 19.70
CA TRP A 318 -26.73 -21.30 20.17
C TRP A 318 -27.63 -20.80 19.02
N ASP A 319 -27.30 -21.13 17.77
CA ASP A 319 -27.97 -20.67 16.56
C ASP A 319 -29.25 -21.45 16.22
N THR A 320 -30.28 -20.73 15.77
CA THR A 320 -31.60 -21.30 15.48
C THR A 320 -31.70 -21.99 14.12
N GLU A 321 -30.87 -21.67 13.13
CA GLU A 321 -30.80 -22.41 11.85
C GLU A 321 -30.04 -23.71 12.01
N ALA A 322 -28.98 -23.72 12.84
CA ALA A 322 -28.19 -24.91 13.13
C ALA A 322 -29.05 -26.07 13.68
N LEU A 323 -29.94 -25.81 14.64
CA LEU A 323 -30.87 -26.85 15.12
C LEU A 323 -31.84 -27.34 14.03
N LYS A 324 -32.32 -26.45 13.15
CA LYS A 324 -33.31 -26.81 12.09
C LYS A 324 -32.69 -27.68 10.99
N ARG A 325 -31.41 -27.47 10.69
CA ARG A 325 -30.70 -28.10 9.56
C ARG A 325 -29.89 -29.33 9.94
N SER A 326 -29.47 -29.43 11.21
CA SER A 326 -28.70 -30.57 11.71
C SER A 326 -29.59 -31.78 11.96
N SER A 327 -29.12 -32.98 11.61
CA SER A 327 -29.83 -34.24 11.91
C SER A 327 -29.62 -34.77 13.34
N ILE A 328 -29.09 -33.95 14.26
CA ILE A 328 -28.91 -34.36 15.66
C ILE A 328 -30.19 -34.14 16.48
N PRO A 329 -30.55 -35.05 17.41
CA PRO A 329 -31.69 -34.85 18.31
C PRO A 329 -31.55 -33.55 19.11
N ALA A 330 -32.65 -32.80 19.25
CA ALA A 330 -32.65 -31.50 19.93
C ALA A 330 -32.11 -31.57 21.37
N GLU A 331 -32.41 -32.65 22.10
CA GLU A 331 -31.83 -32.94 23.43
C GLU A 331 -30.29 -32.94 23.41
N LYS A 332 -29.67 -33.54 22.40
CA LYS A 332 -28.21 -33.58 22.25
C LYS A 332 -27.63 -32.24 21.79
N PHE A 333 -28.36 -31.50 20.97
CA PHE A 333 -27.99 -30.13 20.58
C PHE A 333 -27.94 -29.22 21.82
N PHE A 334 -29.03 -29.16 22.60
CA PHE A 334 -29.11 -28.31 23.78
C PHE A 334 -28.15 -28.76 24.89
N HIS A 335 -27.98 -30.07 25.11
CA HIS A 335 -26.97 -30.57 26.05
C HIS A 335 -25.54 -30.11 25.70
N ALA A 336 -25.16 -30.13 24.43
CA ALA A 336 -23.85 -29.61 24.00
C ALA A 336 -23.76 -28.08 24.11
N ALA A 337 -24.84 -27.36 23.82
CA ALA A 337 -24.94 -25.91 23.97
C ALA A 337 -24.82 -25.44 25.43
N ASP A 338 -25.47 -26.17 26.35
CA ASP A 338 -25.40 -25.95 27.79
C ASP A 338 -24.02 -26.29 28.35
N GLN A 339 -23.37 -27.34 27.84
CA GLN A 339 -21.97 -27.67 28.17
C GLN A 339 -21.01 -26.55 27.75
N GLN A 340 -21.11 -26.03 26.52
CA GLN A 340 -20.31 -24.88 26.07
C GLN A 340 -20.57 -23.64 26.94
N LEU A 341 -21.84 -23.36 27.28
CA LEU A 341 -22.23 -22.20 28.09
C LEU A 341 -21.71 -22.28 29.54
N ALA A 342 -21.81 -23.45 30.17
CA ALA A 342 -21.28 -23.69 31.51
C ALA A 342 -19.74 -23.62 31.53
N TRP A 343 -19.08 -24.20 30.51
CA TRP A 343 -17.63 -24.09 30.33
C TRP A 343 -17.19 -22.64 30.14
N PHE A 344 -17.92 -21.86 29.33
CA PHE A 344 -17.66 -20.44 29.08
C PHE A 344 -17.77 -19.61 30.36
N ARG A 345 -18.85 -19.80 31.14
CA ARG A 345 -19.01 -19.17 32.46
C ARG A 345 -17.81 -19.45 33.37
N LEU A 346 -17.36 -20.70 33.40
CA LEU A 346 -16.20 -21.13 34.19
C LEU A 346 -14.89 -20.50 33.70
N GLN A 347 -14.69 -20.33 32.39
CA GLN A 347 -13.49 -19.64 31.88
C GLN A 347 -13.47 -18.15 32.26
N LEU A 348 -14.63 -17.46 32.23
CA LEU A 348 -14.74 -16.08 32.69
C LEU A 348 -14.52 -15.97 34.21
N GLU A 349 -15.04 -16.91 35.00
CA GLU A 349 -14.81 -16.97 36.45
C GLU A 349 -13.32 -17.20 36.78
N ILE A 350 -12.66 -18.13 36.07
CA ILE A 350 -11.20 -18.35 36.19
C ILE A 350 -10.41 -17.10 35.81
N ALA A 351 -10.78 -16.42 34.71
CA ALA A 351 -10.11 -15.20 34.29
C ALA A 351 -10.28 -14.07 35.32
N SER A 352 -11.49 -13.90 35.87
CA SER A 352 -11.78 -12.95 36.96
C SER A 352 -10.92 -13.24 38.18
N ASN A 353 -10.84 -14.50 38.62
CA ASN A 353 -10.03 -14.91 39.78
C ASN A 353 -8.52 -14.74 39.54
N LYS A 354 -8.06 -14.78 38.27
CA LYS A 354 -6.68 -14.47 37.86
C LYS A 354 -6.41 -12.97 37.64
N SER A 355 -7.43 -12.11 37.60
CA SER A 355 -7.32 -10.75 37.00
C SER A 355 -6.76 -10.76 35.57
N GLN A 356 -7.09 -11.80 34.81
CA GLN A 356 -6.66 -12.03 33.42
C GLN A 356 -7.66 -11.38 32.45
N SER A 357 -7.16 -10.68 31.44
CA SER A 357 -8.03 -10.10 30.40
C SER A 357 -8.43 -11.14 29.36
N VAL A 358 -9.64 -10.98 28.81
CA VAL A 358 -10.29 -11.95 27.94
C VAL A 358 -10.66 -11.31 26.60
N ILE A 359 -10.21 -11.94 25.52
CA ILE A 359 -10.78 -11.79 24.18
C ILE A 359 -11.78 -12.94 23.98
N ILE A 360 -12.97 -12.61 23.48
CA ILE A 360 -13.98 -13.59 23.08
C ILE A 360 -14.12 -13.52 21.56
N GLU A 361 -14.03 -14.66 20.87
CA GLU A 361 -14.29 -14.77 19.45
C GLU A 361 -15.32 -15.88 19.12
N GLY A 362 -15.96 -15.74 17.96
CA GLY A 362 -16.88 -16.70 17.35
C GLY A 362 -17.31 -16.19 15.98
N HIS A 363 -18.16 -16.92 15.25
CA HIS A 363 -18.62 -16.48 13.92
C HIS A 363 -19.95 -15.72 13.96
N VAL A 364 -21.06 -16.42 14.21
CA VAL A 364 -22.41 -15.85 14.16
C VAL A 364 -22.70 -15.02 15.42
N PRO A 365 -22.98 -13.71 15.33
CA PRO A 365 -23.20 -12.85 16.50
C PRO A 365 -24.62 -12.96 17.08
N PRO A 366 -24.80 -12.80 18.41
CA PRO A 366 -26.11 -12.77 19.04
C PRO A 366 -26.95 -11.55 18.61
N GLY A 367 -28.27 -11.73 18.60
CA GLY A 367 -29.24 -10.71 18.19
C GLY A 367 -29.78 -10.89 16.77
N VAL A 368 -30.32 -9.82 16.20
CA VAL A 368 -31.14 -9.84 14.98
C VAL A 368 -30.29 -9.91 13.70
N ASP A 369 -30.77 -10.65 12.69
CA ASP A 369 -30.31 -10.54 11.30
C ASP A 369 -30.71 -9.18 10.69
N THR A 370 -29.71 -8.40 10.29
CA THR A 370 -29.92 -7.08 9.65
C THR A 370 -29.78 -7.10 8.12
N TYR A 371 -29.44 -8.25 7.52
CA TYR A 371 -29.31 -8.44 6.08
C TYR A 371 -30.67 -8.62 5.40
N LEU A 372 -31.60 -9.42 5.96
CA LEU A 372 -32.92 -9.70 5.38
C LEU A 372 -33.97 -8.56 5.47
N GLY A 373 -33.52 -7.33 5.75
CA GLY A 373 -34.19 -6.04 5.60
C GLY A 373 -35.73 -6.00 5.47
N SER A 374 -36.42 -5.72 6.59
CA SER A 374 -37.84 -5.31 6.64
C SER A 374 -38.91 -6.33 6.20
N LYS A 375 -38.57 -7.62 6.06
CA LYS A 375 -39.59 -8.68 6.15
C LYS A 375 -40.24 -8.64 7.55
N LYS A 376 -41.54 -8.98 7.64
CA LYS A 376 -42.39 -8.72 8.82
C LYS A 376 -41.97 -9.43 10.13
N ASN A 377 -41.09 -10.42 10.04
CA ASN A 377 -40.59 -11.18 11.19
C ASN A 377 -39.11 -10.86 11.33
N TYR A 378 -38.71 -10.24 12.44
CA TYR A 378 -37.29 -10.18 12.82
C TYR A 378 -36.84 -11.58 13.21
N VAL A 379 -35.73 -12.05 12.64
CA VAL A 379 -35.14 -13.36 12.97
C VAL A 379 -33.94 -13.08 13.86
N HIS A 380 -33.91 -13.72 15.03
CA HIS A 380 -32.73 -13.76 15.89
C HIS A 380 -31.84 -14.91 15.41
N TYR A 381 -30.53 -14.67 15.32
CA TYR A 381 -29.58 -15.74 15.00
C TYR A 381 -29.61 -16.81 16.07
N TRP A 382 -29.36 -16.42 17.32
CA TRP A 382 -29.36 -17.32 18.46
C TRP A 382 -30.74 -17.45 19.11
N PHE A 383 -30.98 -18.53 19.86
CA PHE A 383 -32.13 -18.61 20.75
C PHE A 383 -32.07 -17.54 21.85
N ASP A 384 -33.22 -17.02 22.26
CA ASP A 384 -33.31 -15.91 23.22
C ASP A 384 -32.70 -16.27 24.58
N ASN A 385 -32.90 -17.50 25.09
CA ASN A 385 -32.32 -17.94 26.35
C ASN A 385 -30.79 -17.92 26.34
N TYR A 386 -30.15 -18.36 25.24
CA TYR A 386 -28.69 -18.30 25.12
C TYR A 386 -28.20 -16.87 24.91
N THR A 387 -28.95 -16.05 24.18
CA THR A 387 -28.68 -14.61 24.02
C THR A 387 -28.70 -13.88 25.36
N ASP A 388 -29.72 -14.11 26.19
CA ASP A 388 -29.89 -13.49 27.51
C ASP A 388 -28.81 -13.94 28.49
N ILE A 389 -28.54 -15.25 28.60
CA ILE A 389 -27.53 -15.77 29.52
C ILE A 389 -26.13 -15.33 29.11
N TYR A 390 -25.78 -15.40 27.82
CA TYR A 390 -24.51 -14.89 27.30
C TYR A 390 -24.36 -13.38 27.61
N THR A 391 -25.40 -12.59 27.30
CA THR A 391 -25.40 -11.14 27.52
C THR A 391 -25.23 -10.81 29.01
N HIS A 392 -25.93 -11.50 29.89
CA HIS A 392 -25.78 -11.32 31.34
C HIS A 392 -24.35 -11.66 31.83
N TYR A 393 -23.71 -12.70 31.29
CA TYR A 393 -22.32 -13.02 31.61
C TYR A 393 -21.35 -11.90 31.16
N VAL A 394 -21.50 -11.39 29.94
CA VAL A 394 -20.56 -10.40 29.37
C VAL A 394 -20.86 -8.93 29.71
N ALA A 395 -22.06 -8.62 30.20
CA ALA A 395 -22.46 -7.26 30.59
C ALA A 395 -22.55 -7.04 32.11
N SER A 396 -22.93 -8.06 32.88
CA SER A 396 -23.22 -7.93 34.32
C SER A 396 -22.28 -8.71 35.22
N LEU A 397 -21.96 -9.98 34.91
CA LEU A 397 -21.13 -10.80 35.81
C LEU A 397 -19.63 -10.59 35.63
N TYR A 398 -19.16 -10.49 34.37
CA TYR A 398 -17.72 -10.43 34.05
C TYR A 398 -17.28 -9.28 33.11
N PRO A 399 -17.93 -8.09 33.07
CA PRO A 399 -17.55 -7.02 32.14
C PRO A 399 -16.14 -6.47 32.40
N HIS A 400 -15.59 -6.63 33.62
CA HIS A 400 -14.29 -6.12 34.03
C HIS A 400 -13.09 -6.87 33.46
N VAL A 401 -13.25 -8.12 33.01
CA VAL A 401 -12.18 -8.89 32.34
C VAL A 401 -12.23 -8.83 30.82
N ILE A 402 -13.35 -8.44 30.22
CA ILE A 402 -13.53 -8.50 28.77
C ILE A 402 -12.86 -7.31 28.09
N MET A 403 -11.80 -7.60 27.33
CA MET A 403 -11.09 -6.62 26.49
C MET A 403 -11.91 -6.26 25.25
N GLY A 404 -12.64 -7.23 24.70
CA GLY A 404 -13.46 -7.08 23.50
C GLY A 404 -14.05 -8.42 23.05
N GLN A 405 -15.07 -8.33 22.21
CA GLN A 405 -15.79 -9.45 21.61
C GLN A 405 -15.77 -9.30 20.09
N PHE A 406 -15.42 -10.37 19.37
CA PHE A 406 -15.11 -10.33 17.94
C PHE A 406 -15.89 -11.40 17.19
N PHE A 407 -16.80 -10.96 16.32
CA PHE A 407 -17.67 -11.82 15.52
C PHE A 407 -17.67 -11.36 14.05
N ALA A 408 -18.41 -12.03 13.19
CA ALA A 408 -18.49 -11.72 11.77
C ALA A 408 -19.86 -12.07 11.18
N HIS A 409 -19.93 -13.00 10.21
CA HIS A 409 -21.12 -13.54 9.55
C HIS A 409 -21.94 -12.53 8.71
N MET A 410 -21.94 -11.24 9.07
CA MET A 410 -22.69 -10.21 8.37
C MET A 410 -22.06 -9.77 7.03
N HIS A 411 -20.79 -10.12 6.75
CA HIS A 411 -19.98 -9.58 5.64
C HIS A 411 -19.90 -8.02 5.60
N LYS A 412 -20.19 -7.34 6.71
CA LYS A 412 -20.32 -5.89 6.79
C LYS A 412 -19.73 -5.36 8.09
N ASP A 413 -19.14 -4.17 8.02
CA ASP A 413 -18.57 -3.50 9.19
C ASP A 413 -19.70 -3.07 10.14
N ASP A 414 -19.58 -3.43 11.42
CA ASP A 414 -20.60 -3.23 12.44
C ASP A 414 -20.01 -3.25 13.86
N PHE A 415 -20.84 -2.83 14.81
CA PHE A 415 -20.66 -3.07 16.23
C PHE A 415 -22.03 -3.22 16.89
N ARG A 416 -22.12 -4.06 17.92
CA ARG A 416 -23.37 -4.23 18.70
C ARG A 416 -23.13 -3.85 20.14
N LEU A 417 -24.08 -3.10 20.71
CA LEU A 417 -24.21 -2.89 22.14
C LEU A 417 -25.21 -3.94 22.67
N LEU A 418 -24.72 -4.94 23.39
CA LEU A 418 -25.58 -5.89 24.11
C LEU A 418 -26.06 -5.22 25.39
N ARG A 419 -27.34 -5.34 25.73
CA ARG A 419 -27.88 -4.93 27.03
C ARG A 419 -28.56 -6.11 27.70
N ASP A 420 -28.26 -6.34 28.98
CA ASP A 420 -28.98 -7.33 29.78
C ASP A 420 -30.29 -6.76 30.34
N TYR A 421 -31.06 -7.62 31.02
CA TYR A 421 -32.35 -7.26 31.62
C TYR A 421 -32.24 -6.25 32.79
N ASN A 422 -31.04 -5.98 33.31
CA ASN A 422 -30.77 -4.93 34.30
C ASN A 422 -30.36 -3.60 33.64
N GLY A 423 -30.24 -3.56 32.30
CA GLY A 423 -29.75 -2.42 31.53
C GLY A 423 -28.23 -2.30 31.45
N MET A 424 -27.49 -3.20 32.11
CA MET A 424 -26.03 -3.27 32.01
C MET A 424 -25.63 -3.62 30.58
N SER A 425 -24.51 -3.05 30.13
CA SER A 425 -24.17 -3.03 28.71
C SER A 425 -22.76 -3.58 28.43
N SER A 426 -22.64 -4.32 27.32
CA SER A 426 -21.37 -4.83 26.80
C SER A 426 -21.29 -4.56 25.29
N PHE A 427 -20.11 -4.67 24.70
CA PHE A 427 -19.89 -4.36 23.28
C PHE A 427 -19.21 -5.49 22.52
N MET A 428 -19.48 -5.54 21.21
CA MET A 428 -18.76 -6.36 20.25
C MET A 428 -18.52 -5.61 18.95
N LEU A 429 -17.49 -6.01 18.22
CA LEU A 429 -17.17 -5.55 16.88
C LEU A 429 -17.43 -6.70 15.89
N LEU A 430 -18.14 -6.42 14.80
CA LEU A 430 -18.28 -7.37 13.69
C LEU A 430 -17.28 -7.00 12.60
N ALA A 431 -16.49 -7.96 12.13
CA ALA A 431 -15.61 -7.76 10.98
C ALA A 431 -16.40 -7.88 9.66
N PRO A 432 -16.13 -7.02 8.67
CA PRO A 432 -16.49 -7.29 7.29
C PRO A 432 -15.60 -8.40 6.72
N SER A 433 -16.04 -8.99 5.62
CA SER A 433 -15.49 -10.22 5.06
C SER A 433 -14.35 -10.02 4.08
N ILE A 434 -13.56 -11.08 3.87
CA ILE A 434 -12.68 -11.23 2.71
C ILE A 434 -13.49 -11.58 1.45
N SER A 435 -14.57 -12.37 1.57
CA SER A 435 -15.45 -12.67 0.43
C SER A 435 -16.30 -11.47 -0.01
N PRO A 436 -16.28 -11.09 -1.30
CA PRO A 436 -17.09 -10.00 -1.85
C PRO A 436 -18.53 -10.41 -2.24
N ILE A 437 -19.03 -11.57 -1.78
CA ILE A 437 -20.30 -12.15 -2.23
C ILE A 437 -21.54 -11.29 -1.92
N TYR A 438 -21.56 -10.55 -0.81
CA TYR A 438 -22.72 -9.73 -0.42
C TYR A 438 -22.54 -8.25 -0.77
N SER A 439 -22.02 -8.00 -1.98
CA SER A 439 -21.75 -6.65 -2.50
C SER A 439 -20.94 -5.79 -1.53
N ASN A 440 -19.79 -6.32 -1.13
CA ASN A 440 -18.75 -5.65 -0.35
C ASN A 440 -17.41 -5.77 -1.08
N ASN A 441 -16.46 -4.90 -0.72
CA ASN A 441 -15.05 -5.15 -1.00
C ASN A 441 -14.46 -6.14 0.03
N PRO A 442 -13.49 -6.99 -0.35
CA PRO A 442 -12.67 -7.76 0.57
C PRO A 442 -11.99 -6.85 1.57
N SER A 443 -12.03 -7.22 2.85
CA SER A 443 -11.64 -6.32 3.92
C SER A 443 -11.24 -7.09 5.19
N PHE A 444 -10.34 -6.50 5.97
CA PHE A 444 -9.89 -7.03 7.27
C PHE A 444 -9.36 -5.88 8.14
N ARG A 445 -9.14 -6.11 9.44
CA ARG A 445 -8.70 -5.06 10.36
C ARG A 445 -7.48 -5.43 11.19
N MET A 446 -6.64 -4.43 11.47
CA MET A 446 -5.58 -4.48 12.48
C MET A 446 -6.04 -3.73 13.72
N LEU A 447 -5.98 -4.37 14.89
CA LEU A 447 -6.40 -3.81 16.17
C LEU A 447 -5.18 -3.51 17.06
N MET A 448 -5.31 -2.49 17.92
CA MET A 448 -4.28 -2.09 18.89
C MET A 448 -4.77 -2.26 20.32
N VAL A 449 -3.96 -2.87 21.18
CA VAL A 449 -4.25 -3.13 22.60
C VAL A 449 -3.21 -2.46 23.48
N ASP A 450 -3.64 -1.74 24.51
CA ASP A 450 -2.79 -1.18 25.56
C ASP A 450 -2.27 -2.32 26.46
N LYS A 451 -0.97 -2.66 26.39
CA LYS A 451 -0.35 -3.76 27.18
C LYS A 451 -0.25 -3.46 28.68
N LYS A 452 -0.44 -2.21 29.11
CA LYS A 452 -0.46 -1.85 30.54
C LYS A 452 -1.81 -2.16 31.15
N GLU A 453 -2.88 -1.87 30.41
CA GLU A 453 -4.27 -1.90 30.88
C GLU A 453 -5.10 -3.04 30.29
N TRP A 454 -4.54 -3.77 29.32
CA TRP A 454 -5.14 -4.83 28.50
C TRP A 454 -6.53 -4.46 27.95
N LYS A 455 -6.61 -3.25 27.37
CA LYS A 455 -7.82 -2.67 26.78
C LYS A 455 -7.60 -2.28 25.32
N LEU A 456 -8.64 -2.45 24.50
CA LEU A 456 -8.64 -2.11 23.09
C LEU A 456 -8.55 -0.57 22.91
N LEU A 457 -7.60 -0.09 22.10
CA LEU A 457 -7.32 1.34 21.86
C LEU A 457 -8.00 1.84 20.59
N ASP A 458 -7.74 1.16 19.48
CA ASP A 458 -8.11 1.59 18.12
C ASP A 458 -8.10 0.39 17.17
N TYR A 459 -8.62 0.56 15.96
CA TYR A 459 -8.35 -0.34 14.85
C TYR A 459 -8.24 0.41 13.51
N ILE A 460 -7.46 -0.17 12.59
CA ILE A 460 -7.39 0.21 11.19
C ILE A 460 -8.21 -0.80 10.40
N GLN A 461 -9.18 -0.32 9.63
CA GLN A 461 -9.89 -1.12 8.64
C GLN A 461 -9.16 -1.02 7.29
N TYR A 462 -8.75 -2.17 6.74
CA TYR A 462 -8.19 -2.30 5.40
C TYR A 462 -9.23 -2.87 4.43
N TYR A 463 -9.10 -2.53 3.14
CA TYR A 463 -9.93 -3.06 2.06
C TYR A 463 -9.17 -3.16 0.72
N LEU A 464 -9.71 -3.96 -0.19
CA LEU A 464 -9.28 -4.08 -1.59
C LEU A 464 -10.42 -3.66 -2.51
N ASP A 465 -10.24 -2.62 -3.33
CA ASP A 465 -11.25 -2.18 -4.28
C ASP A 465 -11.42 -3.22 -5.40
N MET A 466 -12.57 -3.89 -5.45
CA MET A 466 -12.86 -4.95 -6.43
C MET A 466 -13.18 -4.44 -7.82
N ASP A 467 -13.72 -3.24 -7.95
CA ASP A 467 -14.03 -2.65 -9.25
C ASP A 467 -12.72 -2.25 -9.94
N LEU A 468 -11.80 -1.60 -9.22
CA LEU A 468 -10.43 -1.34 -9.68
C LEU A 468 -9.63 -2.63 -9.91
N THR A 469 -9.71 -3.60 -8.98
CA THR A 469 -8.97 -4.87 -9.10
C THR A 469 -9.43 -5.68 -10.31
N THR A 470 -10.75 -5.77 -10.54
CA THR A 470 -11.32 -6.39 -11.74
C THR A 470 -11.01 -5.55 -12.99
N ALA A 471 -10.97 -4.22 -12.87
CA ALA A 471 -10.72 -3.32 -13.99
C ALA A 471 -9.30 -3.48 -14.57
N TYR A 472 -8.29 -3.59 -13.71
CA TYR A 472 -6.87 -3.53 -14.08
C TYR A 472 -6.09 -4.82 -13.87
N ASN A 473 -6.69 -5.85 -13.25
CA ASN A 473 -6.04 -7.10 -12.88
C ASN A 473 -4.80 -6.91 -11.95
N GLN A 474 -4.93 -5.97 -11.02
CA GLN A 474 -3.90 -5.62 -10.03
C GLN A 474 -4.57 -5.38 -8.68
N THR A 475 -3.86 -5.66 -7.59
CA THR A 475 -4.40 -5.58 -6.23
C THR A 475 -3.68 -4.52 -5.41
N GLU A 476 -4.41 -3.54 -4.89
CA GLU A 476 -3.89 -2.53 -3.96
C GLU A 476 -4.75 -2.51 -2.69
N TRP A 477 -4.18 -2.98 -1.58
CA TRP A 477 -4.86 -2.95 -0.27
C TRP A 477 -4.64 -1.60 0.40
N ALA A 478 -5.73 -0.86 0.59
CA ALA A 478 -5.70 0.49 1.14
C ALA A 478 -6.16 0.53 2.60
N GLU A 479 -5.62 1.50 3.36
CA GLU A 479 -6.20 1.90 4.65
C GLU A 479 -7.52 2.63 4.38
N GLY A 480 -8.63 2.04 4.81
CA GLY A 480 -9.97 2.58 4.63
C GLY A 480 -10.33 3.62 5.68
N TYR A 481 -10.19 3.28 6.97
CA TYR A 481 -10.32 4.23 8.08
C TYR A 481 -9.66 3.73 9.37
N ARG A 482 -9.51 4.64 10.35
CA ARG A 482 -9.14 4.35 11.74
C ARG A 482 -10.33 4.65 12.65
N PHE A 483 -10.71 3.71 13.53
CA PHE A 483 -11.89 3.88 14.39
C PHE A 483 -11.81 5.17 15.22
N SER A 484 -10.64 5.49 15.78
CA SER A 484 -10.39 6.71 16.55
C SER A 484 -10.64 8.02 15.80
N THR A 485 -10.35 8.04 14.49
CA THR A 485 -10.46 9.22 13.62
C THR A 485 -11.85 9.31 12.99
N ASN A 486 -12.45 8.17 12.66
CA ASN A 486 -13.79 8.07 12.09
C ASN A 486 -14.88 8.32 13.16
N TYR A 487 -14.61 7.92 14.41
CA TYR A 487 -15.47 8.11 15.57
C TYR A 487 -14.68 8.70 16.77
N PRO A 488 -14.42 10.03 16.77
CA PRO A 488 -13.75 10.71 17.86
C PRO A 488 -14.54 10.61 19.17
N SER A 489 -13.84 10.38 20.28
CA SER A 489 -14.39 10.42 21.65
C SER A 489 -13.34 10.95 22.61
N LYS A 490 -13.77 11.39 23.80
CA LYS A 490 -12.86 11.64 24.93
C LYS A 490 -12.34 10.35 25.56
N ASN A 491 -13.05 9.23 25.42
CA ASN A 491 -12.57 7.94 25.88
C ASN A 491 -11.56 7.39 24.86
N LYS A 492 -10.31 7.18 25.29
CA LYS A 492 -9.26 6.65 24.40
C LYS A 492 -9.43 5.18 24.06
N TYR A 493 -10.15 4.40 24.88
CA TYR A 493 -10.38 2.98 24.64
C TYR A 493 -11.63 2.76 23.81
N ILE A 494 -11.70 1.64 23.09
CA ILE A 494 -12.93 1.09 22.56
C ILE A 494 -13.52 0.21 23.68
N ASN A 495 -14.58 0.68 24.33
CA ASN A 495 -15.29 -0.01 25.40
C ASN A 495 -16.81 0.24 25.26
N THR A 496 -17.60 -0.32 26.19
CA THR A 496 -19.06 -0.10 26.29
C THR A 496 -19.44 1.38 26.17
N ASP A 497 -18.93 2.24 27.05
CA ASP A 497 -19.31 3.67 27.10
C ASP A 497 -19.07 4.37 25.77
N ARG A 498 -17.96 4.06 25.08
CA ARG A 498 -17.64 4.67 23.78
C ARG A 498 -18.52 4.14 22.65
N ILE A 499 -18.90 2.87 22.69
CA ILE A 499 -19.86 2.29 21.73
C ILE A 499 -21.28 2.79 22.00
N GLU A 500 -21.64 3.06 23.25
CA GLU A 500 -22.90 3.71 23.63
C GLU A 500 -22.93 5.20 23.24
N GLU A 501 -21.82 5.94 23.41
CA GLU A 501 -21.66 7.31 22.88
C GLU A 501 -21.81 7.31 21.36
N LEU A 502 -21.13 6.40 20.67
CA LEU A 502 -21.20 6.25 19.22
C LEU A 502 -22.62 5.92 18.75
N SER A 503 -23.29 4.96 19.39
CA SER A 503 -24.70 4.62 19.09
C SER A 503 -25.62 5.82 19.27
N SER A 504 -25.43 6.59 20.36
CA SER A 504 -26.15 7.84 20.62
C SER A 504 -25.85 8.92 19.57
N ASN A 505 -24.64 8.95 19.03
CA ASN A 505 -24.22 9.88 17.99
C ASN A 505 -24.77 9.48 16.61
N LEU A 506 -24.94 8.19 16.31
CA LEU A 506 -25.55 7.69 15.07
C LEU A 506 -27.03 8.10 14.92
N ILE A 507 -27.79 8.08 16.02
CA ILE A 507 -29.24 8.40 16.01
C ILE A 507 -29.54 9.89 16.19
N ASN A 508 -28.52 10.71 16.50
CA ASN A 508 -28.69 12.13 16.75
C ASN A 508 -28.69 12.92 15.41
N PRO A 509 -29.80 13.58 15.03
CA PRO A 509 -29.91 14.28 13.75
C PRO A 509 -28.99 15.52 13.63
N LEU A 510 -28.39 15.98 14.73
CA LEU A 510 -27.38 17.05 14.72
C LEU A 510 -25.94 16.51 14.53
N LYS A 511 -25.75 15.18 14.55
CA LYS A 511 -24.44 14.50 14.42
C LYS A 511 -24.34 13.63 13.15
N VAL A 512 -25.04 14.00 12.08
CA VAL A 512 -25.15 13.29 10.78
C VAL A 512 -23.83 12.70 10.26
N LYS A 513 -22.67 13.36 10.48
CA LYS A 513 -21.35 12.83 10.11
C LYS A 513 -21.07 11.44 10.69
N TYR A 514 -21.48 11.14 11.93
CA TYR A 514 -21.31 9.81 12.52
C TYR A 514 -22.11 8.76 11.74
N TRP A 515 -23.37 9.07 11.37
CA TRP A 515 -24.20 8.19 10.54
C TRP A 515 -23.60 7.97 9.16
N LEU A 516 -23.11 9.02 8.49
CA LEU A 516 -22.47 8.94 7.18
C LEU A 516 -21.20 8.08 7.22
N ASN A 517 -20.33 8.33 8.21
CA ASN A 517 -19.11 7.55 8.46
C ASN A 517 -19.41 6.06 8.65
N TYR A 518 -20.48 5.74 9.40
CA TYR A 518 -20.95 4.36 9.60
C TYR A 518 -21.57 3.74 8.34
N ALA A 519 -22.40 4.47 7.61
CA ALA A 519 -23.01 3.97 6.38
C ALA A 519 -21.96 3.63 5.30
N VAL A 520 -20.92 4.47 5.16
CA VAL A 520 -19.80 4.26 4.23
C VAL A 520 -18.91 3.10 4.68
N ALA A 521 -18.57 3.00 5.97
CA ALA A 521 -17.82 1.88 6.52
C ALA A 521 -18.58 0.54 6.35
N ARG A 522 -19.88 0.52 6.66
CA ARG A 522 -20.75 -0.65 6.52
C ARG A 522 -20.90 -1.13 5.08
N GLN A 523 -20.86 -0.23 4.10
CA GLN A 523 -20.83 -0.58 2.67
C GLN A 523 -19.46 -1.11 2.19
N SER A 524 -18.44 -1.12 3.08
CA SER A 524 -17.08 -1.59 2.81
C SER A 524 -16.31 -0.73 1.79
N LEU A 525 -16.59 0.58 1.80
CA LEU A 525 -16.03 1.60 0.89
C LEU A 525 -16.43 1.37 -0.59
N PRO A 526 -16.48 2.43 -1.42
CA PRO A 526 -17.51 2.49 -2.48
C PRO A 526 -17.20 1.65 -3.72
N SER A 527 -17.79 0.45 -3.80
CA SER A 527 -18.11 -0.17 -5.09
C SER A 527 -19.17 0.69 -5.79
N VAL A 528 -18.83 1.34 -6.91
CA VAL A 528 -19.74 2.29 -7.59
C VAL A 528 -20.69 1.53 -8.52
N SER A 529 -21.54 0.68 -7.93
CA SER A 529 -22.63 0.03 -8.64
C SER A 529 -23.65 1.07 -9.08
N TYR A 530 -23.66 1.39 -10.38
CA TYR A 530 -24.65 2.27 -11.00
C TYR A 530 -26.07 1.93 -10.54
N CYS A 531 -26.82 2.92 -10.05
CA CYS A 531 -28.28 2.82 -9.88
C CYS A 531 -29.01 2.83 -11.23
N GLY A 532 -28.71 1.84 -12.07
CA GLY A 532 -29.43 1.55 -13.30
C GLY A 532 -30.85 1.06 -12.99
N LYS A 533 -31.82 1.55 -13.76
CA LYS A 533 -33.24 1.26 -13.54
C LYS A 533 -33.59 -0.19 -13.89
N THR A 534 -33.79 -1.07 -12.89
CA THR A 534 -34.84 -2.14 -12.88
C THR A 534 -34.83 -3.00 -11.59
N SER A 535 -35.18 -2.41 -10.44
CA SER A 535 -35.73 -3.15 -9.28
C SER A 535 -36.51 -2.20 -8.35
N PRO A 536 -37.50 -2.68 -7.57
CA PRO A 536 -38.55 -1.83 -7.00
C PRO A 536 -38.10 -0.95 -5.82
N ILE A 537 -38.49 0.33 -5.87
CA ILE A 537 -38.15 1.35 -4.86
C ILE A 537 -39.01 1.19 -3.60
N SER A 538 -38.47 0.60 -2.53
CA SER A 538 -38.87 0.86 -1.14
C SER A 538 -37.86 0.24 -0.14
N PRO A 539 -37.78 0.64 1.15
CA PRO A 539 -38.64 1.62 1.83
C PRO A 539 -37.94 2.86 2.44
N LEU A 540 -36.63 3.11 2.24
CA LEU A 540 -35.91 4.20 2.95
C LEU A 540 -36.59 5.58 2.89
N HIS A 541 -37.22 5.94 1.76
CA HIS A 541 -37.95 7.21 1.63
C HIS A 541 -39.24 7.29 2.48
N ARG A 542 -39.83 6.17 2.91
CA ARG A 542 -40.92 6.18 3.90
C ARG A 542 -40.39 6.27 5.32
N VAL A 543 -39.20 5.75 5.60
CA VAL A 543 -38.59 5.75 6.93
C VAL A 543 -38.26 7.16 7.40
N HIS A 544 -37.63 8.00 6.57
CA HIS A 544 -37.35 9.39 6.95
C HIS A 544 -38.63 10.20 7.26
N GLY A 545 -39.68 10.06 6.45
CA GLY A 545 -40.97 10.70 6.73
C GLY A 545 -41.64 10.20 8.01
N ALA A 546 -41.68 8.88 8.21
CA ALA A 546 -42.34 8.27 9.37
C ALA A 546 -41.56 8.46 10.69
N ILE A 547 -40.23 8.45 10.67
CA ILE A 547 -39.41 8.69 11.87
C ILE A 547 -39.46 10.16 12.27
N LEU A 548 -39.34 11.11 11.34
CA LEU A 548 -39.51 12.53 11.68
C LEU A 548 -40.91 12.83 12.22
N LEU A 549 -41.96 12.29 11.59
CA LEU A 549 -43.33 12.52 12.05
C LEU A 549 -43.60 11.86 13.42
N SER A 550 -43.11 10.64 13.65
CA SER A 550 -43.30 9.94 14.94
C SER A 550 -42.43 10.48 16.07
N LEU A 551 -41.23 10.99 15.79
CA LEU A 551 -40.43 11.75 16.75
C LEU A 551 -41.07 13.10 17.07
N TYR A 552 -41.61 13.81 16.08
CA TYR A 552 -42.35 15.07 16.31
C TYR A 552 -43.62 14.83 17.15
N CYS A 553 -44.37 13.77 16.85
CA CYS A 553 -45.52 13.36 17.66
C CYS A 553 -45.14 12.87 19.07
N ARG A 554 -44.00 12.17 19.26
CA ARG A 554 -43.51 11.83 20.62
C ARG A 554 -43.07 13.08 21.38
N PHE A 555 -42.28 13.96 20.76
CA PHE A 555 -41.82 15.21 21.37
C PHE A 555 -43.01 16.07 21.85
N ILE A 556 -44.05 16.22 21.03
CA ILE A 556 -45.30 16.87 21.47
C ILE A 556 -45.96 16.13 22.64
N LYS A 557 -46.08 14.80 22.56
CA LYS A 557 -46.76 13.98 23.59
C LYS A 557 -46.02 13.94 24.93
N ASP A 558 -44.70 14.04 24.91
CA ASP A 558 -43.85 14.05 26.10
C ASP A 558 -43.66 15.47 26.66
N CYS A 559 -43.61 16.52 25.82
CA CYS A 559 -43.75 17.91 26.28
C CYS A 559 -45.10 18.15 26.96
N CYS A 560 -46.21 17.60 26.43
CA CYS A 560 -47.53 17.62 27.09
C CYS A 560 -47.59 16.82 28.40
N ARG A 561 -46.58 16.02 28.75
CA ARG A 561 -46.48 15.31 30.04
C ARG A 561 -45.65 16.04 31.09
N PHE A 562 -44.79 16.99 30.70
CA PHE A 562 -43.80 17.60 31.59
C PHE A 562 -44.16 19.00 32.14
N MET A 563 -45.33 19.55 31.82
CA MET A 563 -45.78 20.87 32.31
C MET A 563 -47.25 20.85 32.81
N PRO A 564 -47.52 20.41 34.06
CA PRO A 564 -48.87 20.43 34.62
C PRO A 564 -49.40 21.85 34.94
N THR A 565 -48.53 22.83 35.16
CA THR A 565 -48.89 24.14 35.72
C THR A 565 -48.06 25.29 35.15
N ILE A 566 -48.46 25.81 33.97
CA ILE A 566 -48.48 27.22 33.52
C ILE A 566 -48.90 27.21 32.04
N TYR A 567 -50.20 27.02 31.77
CA TYR A 567 -50.74 27.11 30.40
C TYR A 567 -52.22 27.56 30.34
N HIS A 568 -52.65 28.37 31.31
CA HIS A 568 -54.07 28.76 31.45
C HIS A 568 -54.32 30.27 31.49
N ARG A 569 -53.37 31.10 31.01
CA ARG A 569 -53.47 32.58 31.04
C ARG A 569 -53.14 33.32 29.75
N ILE A 570 -52.65 32.68 28.69
CA ILE A 570 -52.18 33.37 27.47
C ILE A 570 -52.85 32.77 26.22
N PHE A 571 -54.08 33.23 26.00
CA PHE A 571 -54.93 33.19 24.80
C PHE A 571 -55.54 31.85 24.30
N PRO A 572 -56.68 31.90 23.56
CA PRO A 572 -57.51 30.73 23.23
C PRO A 572 -57.71 30.53 21.71
N THR A 573 -58.78 29.81 21.34
CA THR A 573 -59.39 29.66 20.00
C THR A 573 -58.65 28.86 18.91
N CYS A 574 -59.08 27.60 18.82
CA CYS A 574 -59.63 26.95 17.61
C CYS A 574 -58.81 26.77 16.31
N GLN A 575 -58.66 25.47 16.02
CA GLN A 575 -59.04 24.80 14.77
C GLN A 575 -58.08 24.77 13.57
N SER A 576 -58.30 23.72 12.79
CA SER A 576 -57.60 23.34 11.57
C SER A 576 -57.98 24.22 10.38
N ASN A 577 -57.00 24.63 9.59
CA ASN A 577 -57.00 24.19 8.19
C ASN A 577 -55.64 24.26 7.48
N THR A 578 -55.66 23.70 6.29
CA THR A 578 -54.62 23.41 5.29
C THR A 578 -53.61 24.50 4.91
N THR A 579 -52.68 24.03 4.06
CA THR A 579 -51.95 24.74 2.98
C THR A 579 -50.61 25.41 3.28
N TRP A 580 -49.73 25.29 2.28
CA TRP A 580 -48.36 25.78 2.24
C TRP A 580 -48.30 27.28 1.96
N VAL A 581 -47.24 27.96 2.41
CA VAL A 581 -46.36 28.79 1.56
C VAL A 581 -45.06 29.12 2.32
N SER A 582 -43.97 29.31 1.58
CA SER A 582 -42.64 29.73 2.08
C SER A 582 -42.57 31.21 2.45
N PHE A 583 -41.66 31.62 3.34
CA PHE A 583 -40.75 32.75 3.05
C PHE A 583 -39.46 32.71 3.92
N GLN A 584 -38.70 33.80 3.94
CA GLN A 584 -37.22 33.84 4.02
C GLN A 584 -36.73 35.01 4.91
N PHE A 585 -35.43 35.00 5.27
CA PHE A 585 -34.68 36.04 6.04
C PHE A 585 -35.02 36.15 7.56
N GLY A 586 -34.11 36.61 8.44
CA GLY A 586 -32.65 36.80 8.30
C GLY A 586 -32.02 37.88 9.20
N THR A 587 -30.83 37.62 9.78
CA THR A 587 -29.89 38.59 10.45
C THR A 587 -30.39 39.24 11.77
N SER A 588 -29.60 39.83 12.69
CA SER A 588 -28.19 40.32 12.73
C SER A 588 -27.65 40.53 14.19
N MET A 589 -26.31 40.67 14.39
CA MET A 589 -25.60 41.40 15.50
C MET A 589 -25.79 40.87 16.97
N ASN A 590 -25.17 41.34 18.10
CA ASN A 590 -23.87 41.96 18.54
C ASN A 590 -23.83 41.95 20.11
N SER A 591 -22.79 42.28 20.94
CA SER A 591 -21.30 42.36 20.92
C SER A 591 -20.75 42.73 22.34
N PHE A 592 -19.42 42.77 22.59
CA PHE A 592 -18.69 43.38 23.77
C PHE A 592 -18.76 42.65 25.15
N LEU A 593 -17.83 42.76 26.14
CA LEU A 593 -16.50 43.44 26.32
C LEU A 593 -15.67 42.82 27.52
N LEU A 594 -14.32 42.66 27.37
CA LEU A 594 -13.11 42.79 28.28
C LEU A 594 -13.17 42.59 29.86
N PRO A 595 -12.04 42.58 30.66
CA PRO A 595 -10.60 42.89 30.40
C PRO A 595 -9.51 41.92 30.97
N GLU A 596 -8.22 42.30 30.78
CA GLU A 596 -6.93 41.78 31.35
C GLU A 596 -6.34 42.80 32.38
N PRO A 597 -5.14 42.71 33.08
CA PRO A 597 -3.76 42.59 32.49
C PRO A 597 -2.49 42.16 33.37
N THR A 598 -1.33 41.86 32.73
CA THR A 598 0.12 42.19 33.09
C THR A 598 0.83 41.78 34.44
N ALA A 599 2.19 41.71 34.64
CA ALA A 599 3.43 41.61 33.80
C ALA A 599 4.78 41.40 34.62
N THR A 600 5.95 41.29 33.92
CA THR A 600 7.39 41.48 34.35
C THR A 600 8.11 40.46 35.29
N SER A 601 9.45 40.23 35.33
CA SER A 601 10.68 40.68 34.56
C SER A 601 11.91 39.70 34.70
N MET A 602 13.16 40.11 34.36
CA MET A 602 14.44 39.32 34.21
C MET A 602 15.66 40.08 34.87
N PRO A 603 17.01 39.75 34.80
CA PRO A 603 17.83 38.82 33.95
C PRO A 603 19.14 38.17 34.59
N THR A 604 20.15 37.81 33.76
CA THR A 604 21.64 37.57 34.01
C THR A 604 22.12 36.32 34.80
N SER A 605 23.33 35.72 34.60
CA SER A 605 24.50 35.90 33.65
C SER A 605 25.47 34.68 33.65
N ASP A 606 26.26 34.49 32.56
CA ASP A 606 27.61 33.84 32.41
C ASP A 606 27.93 32.44 33.04
N ASN A 607 28.84 31.57 32.54
CA ASN A 607 30.07 31.77 31.74
C ASN A 607 30.51 30.51 30.91
N ARG A 608 31.75 30.49 30.39
CA ARG A 608 32.35 29.51 29.44
C ARG A 608 33.09 28.31 30.08
N PHE A 609 33.19 27.16 29.39
CA PHE A 609 34.43 26.55 28.83
C PHE A 609 34.31 25.07 28.33
N ILE A 610 35.25 24.67 27.47
CA ILE A 610 35.49 23.39 26.74
C ILE A 610 37.06 23.34 26.53
N PRO A 611 37.83 22.21 26.41
CA PRO A 611 37.47 20.78 26.14
C PRO A 611 38.17 19.67 26.99
N ALA A 612 37.59 18.45 26.92
CA ALA A 612 38.18 17.12 26.65
C ALA A 612 39.36 16.44 27.43
N GLU A 613 39.48 15.15 27.08
CA GLU A 613 40.61 14.20 27.18
C GLU A 613 40.76 13.21 28.35
N ILE A 614 41.47 12.11 28.05
CA ILE A 614 41.47 10.80 28.70
C ILE A 614 42.92 10.44 29.04
N PRO A 615 43.17 9.74 30.17
CA PRO A 615 44.27 8.78 30.21
C PRO A 615 43.82 7.39 30.68
N ASN A 616 44.02 6.39 29.82
CA ASN A 616 44.27 5.02 30.27
C ASN A 616 45.69 4.93 30.84
N LEU A 617 45.95 3.97 31.74
CA LEU A 617 47.16 3.13 31.67
C LEU A 617 47.07 1.90 32.60
N ARG A 618 47.58 0.76 32.12
CA ARG A 618 47.99 -0.38 32.94
C ARG A 618 49.51 -0.48 32.93
N HIS A 619 50.10 -1.11 33.95
CA HIS A 619 51.55 -1.27 34.05
C HIS A 619 52.16 -2.23 33.01
N MET A 620 53.41 -1.92 32.66
CA MET A 620 54.43 -2.75 31.98
C MET A 620 55.00 -3.85 32.92
N PRO A 621 55.89 -4.79 32.49
CA PRO A 621 56.74 -4.84 31.27
C PRO A 621 56.52 -6.16 30.44
N THR A 622 57.41 -6.76 29.61
CA THR A 622 58.89 -6.68 29.42
C THR A 622 59.35 -7.23 28.04
N ILE A 623 60.57 -6.84 27.61
CA ILE A 623 61.66 -7.59 26.93
C ILE A 623 61.34 -8.92 26.19
N SER A 624 61.81 -9.21 24.96
CA SER A 624 62.57 -8.39 23.98
C SER A 624 62.74 -9.08 22.59
N HIS A 625 63.38 -8.34 21.67
CA HIS A 625 64.08 -8.75 20.45
C HIS A 625 63.33 -9.14 19.16
N LYS A 626 63.93 -8.69 18.04
CA LYS A 626 63.43 -8.69 16.66
C LYS A 626 64.51 -9.26 15.72
N GLN A 627 64.06 -9.91 14.64
CA GLN A 627 64.64 -9.93 13.28
C GLN A 627 66.15 -10.23 13.07
N LYS A 628 66.43 -11.13 12.11
CA LYS A 628 67.30 -10.76 10.96
C LYS A 628 67.08 -11.63 9.71
N HIS A 629 67.72 -11.20 8.63
CA HIS A 629 67.39 -11.49 7.23
C HIS A 629 67.69 -12.90 6.72
N THR A 630 66.89 -13.27 5.71
CA THR A 630 67.25 -13.90 4.44
C THR A 630 68.74 -14.22 4.18
N ALA A 631 69.04 -15.49 3.95
CA ALA A 631 70.18 -15.99 3.18
C ALA A 631 69.86 -17.39 2.60
N VAL A 632 70.77 -17.96 1.82
CA VAL A 632 70.72 -19.34 1.28
C VAL A 632 69.63 -19.61 0.23
N THR A 633 69.59 -18.77 -0.80
CA THR A 633 69.54 -19.32 -2.17
C THR A 633 70.80 -20.16 -2.39
N THR A 634 70.73 -21.49 -2.21
CA THR A 634 71.48 -22.57 -2.93
C THR A 634 71.24 -23.92 -2.24
N PHE A 635 70.03 -24.49 -2.40
CA PHE A 635 69.80 -25.93 -2.22
C PHE A 635 68.62 -26.48 -3.06
N MET A 636 68.41 -25.92 -4.26
CA MET A 636 67.53 -26.57 -5.24
C MET A 636 68.21 -27.78 -5.89
N LYS A 637 67.40 -28.69 -6.45
CA LYS A 637 67.79 -29.84 -7.29
C LYS A 637 68.50 -31.02 -6.57
N ARG A 638 67.80 -31.70 -5.63
CA ARG A 638 67.70 -33.20 -5.53
C ARG A 638 66.95 -33.68 -4.26
N ARG A 639 65.61 -33.58 -4.21
CA ARG A 639 64.73 -34.45 -3.35
C ARG A 639 63.21 -34.36 -3.62
N THR A 640 62.80 -34.21 -4.88
CA THR A 640 61.40 -34.33 -5.31
C THR A 640 61.20 -35.59 -6.16
N ARG A 641 60.49 -36.58 -5.60
CA ARG A 641 59.78 -37.73 -6.25
C ARG A 641 59.46 -38.77 -5.16
N TYR A 642 58.31 -38.63 -4.48
CA TYR A 642 57.46 -39.73 -3.98
C TYR A 642 56.22 -39.19 -3.24
N CYS A 643 56.34 -38.11 -2.46
CA CYS A 643 55.16 -37.39 -1.93
C CYS A 643 54.45 -36.52 -2.97
N SER A 644 55.10 -36.18 -4.09
CA SER A 644 54.62 -35.15 -5.03
C SER A 644 53.30 -35.47 -5.74
N LYS A 645 52.91 -36.75 -5.92
CA LYS A 645 51.59 -37.10 -6.50
C LYS A 645 50.45 -36.98 -5.48
N THR A 646 50.64 -37.40 -4.24
CA THR A 646 49.66 -37.17 -3.16
C THR A 646 49.60 -35.71 -2.74
N SER A 647 50.73 -34.99 -2.76
CA SER A 647 50.72 -33.53 -2.66
C SER A 647 49.92 -32.91 -3.81
N LEU A 648 49.96 -33.42 -5.04
CA LEU A 648 49.12 -32.90 -6.13
C LEU A 648 47.62 -33.20 -5.95
N VAL A 649 47.24 -34.30 -5.32
CA VAL A 649 45.83 -34.58 -5.00
C VAL A 649 45.35 -33.77 -3.78
N CYS A 650 46.21 -33.54 -2.79
CA CYS A 650 45.88 -32.66 -1.66
C CYS A 650 45.94 -31.17 -2.03
N LEU A 651 46.83 -30.75 -2.92
CA LEU A 651 46.79 -29.42 -3.56
C LEU A 651 45.61 -29.32 -4.52
N GLY A 652 45.29 -30.37 -5.28
CA GLY A 652 44.09 -30.42 -6.11
C GLY A 652 42.82 -30.27 -5.28
N ALA A 653 42.74 -30.95 -4.14
CA ALA A 653 41.67 -30.76 -3.17
C ALA A 653 41.72 -29.37 -2.51
N LEU A 654 42.89 -28.83 -2.14
CA LEU A 654 43.01 -27.47 -1.59
C LEU A 654 42.80 -26.36 -2.62
N PHE A 655 42.94 -26.64 -3.92
CA PHE A 655 42.55 -25.77 -5.03
C PHE A 655 41.08 -25.96 -5.38
N PHE A 656 40.50 -27.15 -5.24
CA PHE A 656 39.07 -27.38 -5.49
C PHE A 656 38.21 -26.87 -4.32
N PHE A 657 38.62 -27.11 -3.07
CA PHE A 657 38.10 -26.42 -1.89
C PHE A 657 38.56 -24.96 -1.84
N GLY A 658 39.74 -24.61 -2.34
CA GLY A 658 40.16 -23.21 -2.48
C GLY A 658 39.33 -22.45 -3.49
N SER A 659 38.90 -23.11 -4.58
CA SER A 659 37.96 -22.59 -5.57
C SER A 659 36.52 -22.68 -5.09
N LEU A 660 36.10 -23.69 -4.32
CA LEU A 660 34.77 -23.70 -3.70
C LEU A 660 34.67 -22.67 -2.58
N ILE A 661 35.74 -22.42 -1.83
CA ILE A 661 35.82 -21.33 -0.85
C ILE A 661 35.98 -20.00 -1.58
N ALA A 662 36.69 -19.89 -2.71
CA ALA A 662 36.72 -18.66 -3.50
C ALA A 662 35.43 -18.43 -4.29
N ILE A 663 34.66 -19.46 -4.63
CA ILE A 663 33.31 -19.37 -5.21
C ILE A 663 32.31 -19.09 -4.10
N PHE A 664 32.45 -19.65 -2.89
CA PHE A 664 31.62 -19.33 -1.73
C PHE A 664 31.96 -17.97 -1.13
N LEU A 665 33.21 -17.48 -1.26
CA LEU A 665 33.62 -16.11 -0.93
C LEU A 665 33.35 -15.15 -2.08
N ASN A 666 33.31 -15.57 -3.34
CA ASN A 666 32.77 -14.76 -4.44
C ASN A 666 31.24 -14.81 -4.50
N TYR A 667 30.58 -15.79 -3.87
CA TYR A 667 29.13 -15.85 -3.68
C TYR A 667 28.74 -15.07 -2.43
N LEU A 668 29.47 -15.20 -1.32
CA LEU A 668 29.41 -14.25 -0.20
C LEU A 668 29.87 -12.86 -0.62
N SER A 669 30.72 -12.69 -1.64
CA SER A 669 30.98 -11.37 -2.24
C SER A 669 29.78 -10.94 -3.08
N LEU A 670 29.30 -11.73 -4.05
CA LEU A 670 28.07 -11.44 -4.80
C LEU A 670 26.80 -11.34 -3.94
N VAL A 671 26.85 -11.67 -2.64
CA VAL A 671 25.77 -11.49 -1.66
C VAL A 671 26.11 -10.41 -0.61
N ASN A 672 27.37 -10.08 -0.33
CA ASN A 672 27.77 -8.96 0.53
C ASN A 672 27.96 -7.65 -0.25
N THR A 673 28.58 -7.68 -1.43
CA THR A 673 28.67 -6.53 -2.35
C THR A 673 27.35 -6.26 -3.08
N ASN A 674 26.38 -7.18 -3.03
CA ASN A 674 24.98 -6.89 -3.38
C ASN A 674 24.04 -6.74 -2.15
N GLN A 675 24.50 -6.90 -0.89
CA GLN A 675 23.56 -6.76 0.25
C GLN A 675 24.07 -6.44 1.67
N LEU A 676 25.37 -6.49 2.01
CA LEU A 676 25.84 -6.32 3.41
C LEU A 676 26.91 -5.25 3.68
N ASP A 677 27.78 -4.85 2.75
CA ASP A 677 28.72 -3.72 2.98
C ASP A 677 28.07 -2.33 2.96
N VAL A 678 26.75 -2.27 2.75
CA VAL A 678 25.94 -1.04 2.79
C VAL A 678 25.24 -0.85 4.15
N ARG A 679 25.14 -1.90 4.99
CA ARG A 679 24.08 -2.04 5.99
C ARG A 679 24.47 -2.10 7.47
N ARG A 680 25.75 -2.06 7.87
CA ARG A 680 26.11 -2.05 9.31
C ARG A 680 26.71 -0.75 9.85
N ASP A 681 27.71 -0.17 9.22
CA ASP A 681 28.31 1.08 9.74
C ASP A 681 27.40 2.30 9.58
N ARG A 682 26.44 2.25 8.64
CA ARG A 682 25.33 3.22 8.58
C ARG A 682 24.35 3.11 9.75
N TYR A 683 24.14 1.92 10.33
CA TYR A 683 23.10 1.68 11.34
C TYR A 683 23.50 2.03 12.79
N LYS A 684 24.71 2.56 13.01
CA LYS A 684 25.10 3.20 14.28
C LYS A 684 25.42 4.70 14.18
N GLN A 685 25.29 5.30 12.99
CA GLN A 685 25.28 6.76 12.81
C GLN A 685 23.94 7.30 12.28
N ILE A 686 23.08 6.47 11.69
CA ILE A 686 21.70 6.85 11.34
C ILE A 686 20.75 6.38 12.45
N ASN A 687 20.94 6.94 13.64
CA ASN A 687 19.86 7.06 14.64
C ASN A 687 19.60 8.53 15.02
N GLU A 688 20.20 9.47 14.28
CA GLU A 688 19.90 10.89 14.28
C GLU A 688 19.59 11.34 12.84
N SER A 689 18.40 11.89 12.62
CA SER A 689 17.91 12.49 11.37
C SER A 689 17.96 11.65 10.06
N ASN A 690 16.79 11.16 9.64
CA ASN A 690 16.42 10.99 8.23
C ASN A 690 15.18 11.84 7.94
N VAL A 691 15.31 13.15 8.16
CA VAL A 691 14.30 14.15 7.77
C VAL A 691 14.46 14.40 6.28
N TYR A 692 13.45 14.08 5.47
CA TYR A 692 13.40 14.54 4.09
C TYR A 692 13.01 16.02 4.06
N ASP A 693 13.70 16.78 3.22
CA ASP A 693 13.18 18.05 2.72
C ASP A 693 12.18 17.76 1.59
N TYR A 694 11.18 18.64 1.43
CA TYR A 694 10.22 18.54 0.33
C TYR A 694 9.73 19.89 -0.18
N PHE A 695 9.15 19.86 -1.37
CA PHE A 695 8.31 20.93 -1.90
C PHE A 695 6.99 20.35 -2.43
N ILE A 696 5.98 21.19 -2.56
CA ILE A 696 4.73 20.85 -3.25
C ILE A 696 4.81 21.42 -4.67
N HIS A 697 4.40 20.63 -5.66
CA HIS A 697 4.23 21.06 -7.05
C HIS A 697 2.75 21.00 -7.41
N LEU A 698 2.23 22.14 -7.85
CA LEU A 698 0.86 22.41 -8.27
C LEU A 698 0.91 23.13 -9.63
N THR A 699 -0.11 22.97 -10.46
CA THR A 699 -0.10 23.51 -11.82
C THR A 699 -1.51 23.57 -12.40
N ASP A 700 -1.71 24.41 -13.42
CA ASP A 700 -2.92 24.42 -14.25
C ASP A 700 -4.17 24.53 -13.35
N ILE A 701 -4.12 25.53 -12.47
CA ILE A 701 -5.11 25.82 -11.43
C ILE A 701 -6.42 26.22 -12.08
N HIS A 702 -6.36 27.09 -13.09
CA HIS A 702 -7.50 27.66 -13.80
C HIS A 702 -8.73 27.91 -12.90
N LEU A 703 -8.63 28.86 -11.96
CA LEU A 703 -9.81 29.24 -11.18
C LEU A 703 -10.82 29.94 -12.09
N ASP A 704 -12.06 29.43 -12.09
CA ASP A 704 -13.24 30.16 -12.52
C ASP A 704 -13.93 30.74 -11.27
N PRO A 705 -13.74 32.04 -10.93
CA PRO A 705 -14.40 32.64 -9.78
C PRO A 705 -15.91 32.80 -9.97
N TYR A 706 -16.42 32.59 -11.19
CA TYR A 706 -17.82 32.61 -11.56
C TYR A 706 -18.38 31.19 -11.83
N TYR A 707 -17.70 30.15 -11.32
CA TYR A 707 -18.15 28.76 -11.45
C TYR A 707 -19.59 28.57 -10.97
N ASP A 708 -20.47 28.30 -11.93
CA ASP A 708 -21.93 28.28 -11.81
C ASP A 708 -22.52 27.13 -12.65
N SER A 709 -23.84 26.93 -12.54
CA SER A 709 -24.64 26.09 -13.43
C SER A 709 -24.37 26.24 -14.94
N ASN A 710 -23.88 27.39 -15.40
CA ASN A 710 -23.60 27.66 -16.82
C ASN A 710 -22.31 27.03 -17.39
N CYS A 711 -21.73 26.00 -16.77
CA CYS A 711 -20.77 25.12 -17.47
C CYS A 711 -21.49 24.19 -18.45
N SER A 712 -21.97 24.77 -19.55
CA SER A 712 -22.85 24.14 -20.55
C SER A 712 -22.32 24.22 -21.99
N ASN A 713 -21.43 25.19 -22.27
CA ASN A 713 -21.11 25.64 -23.64
C ASN A 713 -19.62 25.46 -24.02
N ASP A 714 -18.82 24.67 -23.29
CA ASP A 714 -17.44 24.38 -23.69
C ASP A 714 -17.41 23.39 -24.88
N PRO A 715 -16.79 23.72 -26.03
CA PRO A 715 -16.73 22.83 -27.19
C PRO A 715 -15.87 21.56 -26.98
N PHE A 716 -15.14 21.43 -25.88
CA PHE A 716 -14.49 20.18 -25.45
C PHE A 716 -15.44 19.24 -24.68
N ALA A 717 -16.66 19.68 -24.34
CA ALA A 717 -17.72 18.81 -23.82
C ALA A 717 -18.25 17.89 -24.94
N GLY A 718 -17.52 16.81 -25.21
CA GLY A 718 -17.89 15.78 -26.19
C GLY A 718 -19.32 15.25 -25.96
N SER A 719 -19.99 14.87 -27.06
CA SER A 719 -21.44 14.67 -27.15
C SER A 719 -22.00 13.49 -26.34
N ALA A 720 -22.01 13.61 -25.00
CA ALA A 720 -22.37 12.57 -24.05
C ALA A 720 -23.54 12.96 -23.13
N SER A 721 -24.76 12.69 -23.61
CA SER A 721 -26.05 12.75 -22.89
C SER A 721 -26.61 14.12 -22.49
N THR A 722 -27.79 14.42 -23.01
CA THR A 722 -28.70 15.50 -22.58
C THR A 722 -29.46 15.08 -21.32
N SER A 723 -28.77 14.99 -20.18
CA SER A 723 -29.39 14.71 -18.88
C SER A 723 -29.04 15.77 -17.83
N ARG A 724 -29.97 16.05 -16.90
CA ARG A 724 -29.81 17.08 -15.86
C ARG A 724 -28.90 16.57 -14.74
N VAL A 725 -27.59 16.63 -14.95
CA VAL A 725 -26.58 16.33 -13.94
C VAL A 725 -26.48 17.51 -12.96
N HIS A 726 -26.55 17.25 -11.65
CA HIS A 726 -26.35 18.29 -10.63
C HIS A 726 -24.90 18.80 -10.65
N HIS A 727 -24.71 20.11 -10.52
CA HIS A 727 -23.39 20.72 -10.55
C HIS A 727 -22.61 20.43 -9.27
N GLY A 728 -21.49 19.72 -9.40
CA GLY A 728 -20.58 19.42 -8.29
C GLY A 728 -19.95 20.70 -7.74
N ARG A 729 -20.01 20.88 -6.41
CA ARG A 729 -19.42 22.02 -5.68
C ARG A 729 -17.92 22.18 -5.96
N TYR A 730 -17.21 21.06 -6.09
CA TYR A 730 -15.76 21.01 -6.30
C TYR A 730 -15.35 20.90 -7.78
N GLY A 731 -16.25 21.17 -8.72
CA GLY A 731 -15.98 21.09 -10.15
C GLY A 731 -16.82 20.04 -10.88
N ARG A 732 -16.57 19.92 -12.18
CA ARG A 732 -17.13 18.92 -13.11
C ARG A 732 -16.14 18.75 -14.25
N TYR A 733 -15.99 17.53 -14.78
CA TYR A 733 -15.13 17.32 -15.96
C TYR A 733 -15.63 18.12 -17.17
N GLY A 734 -14.73 18.76 -17.89
CA GLY A 734 -15.09 19.73 -18.93
C GLY A 734 -15.34 21.15 -18.42
N CYS A 735 -15.07 21.41 -17.13
CA CYS A 735 -15.14 22.74 -16.51
C CYS A 735 -13.81 23.07 -15.83
N ASP A 736 -13.53 24.37 -15.70
CA ASP A 736 -12.41 24.87 -14.88
C ASP A 736 -12.66 24.75 -13.37
N SER A 737 -11.63 25.00 -12.56
CA SER A 737 -11.67 24.80 -11.11
C SER A 737 -12.65 25.74 -10.43
N SER A 738 -13.52 25.19 -9.57
CA SER A 738 -14.37 26.01 -8.71
C SER A 738 -13.57 26.65 -7.55
N PRO A 739 -14.08 27.74 -6.95
CA PRO A 739 -13.48 28.31 -5.74
C PRO A 739 -13.40 27.31 -4.58
N PHE A 740 -14.34 26.37 -4.49
CA PHE A 740 -14.32 25.33 -3.45
C PHE A 740 -13.24 24.27 -3.69
N LEU A 741 -12.93 23.95 -4.96
CA LEU A 741 -11.83 23.05 -5.31
C LEU A 741 -10.48 23.63 -4.89
N VAL A 742 -10.21 24.87 -5.26
CA VAL A 742 -8.97 25.56 -4.89
C VAL A 742 -8.84 25.66 -3.36
N ASN A 743 -9.94 25.94 -2.65
CA ASN A 743 -9.95 25.94 -1.18
C ASN A 743 -9.60 24.56 -0.59
N SER A 744 -10.24 23.48 -1.04
CA SER A 744 -10.00 22.14 -0.48
C SER A 744 -8.59 21.62 -0.80
N THR A 745 -8.04 22.02 -1.95
CA THR A 745 -6.65 21.72 -2.35
C THR A 745 -5.66 22.25 -1.30
N PHE A 746 -5.71 23.55 -1.01
CA PHE A 746 -4.78 24.15 -0.05
C PHE A 746 -5.09 23.77 1.41
N GLN A 747 -6.34 23.47 1.75
CA GLN A 747 -6.68 22.87 3.05
C GLN A 747 -6.07 21.47 3.20
N SER A 748 -6.17 20.63 2.16
CA SER A 748 -5.53 19.30 2.11
C SER A 748 -4.00 19.41 2.27
N ILE A 749 -3.38 20.29 1.48
CA ILE A 749 -1.94 20.61 1.58
C ILE A 749 -1.57 21.04 3.00
N ASN A 750 -2.26 22.02 3.59
CA ASN A 750 -1.96 22.49 4.94
C ASN A 750 -2.12 21.37 5.99
N ASN A 751 -3.15 20.52 5.86
CA ASN A 751 -3.33 19.37 6.75
C ASN A 751 -2.17 18.35 6.60
N LEU A 752 -1.67 18.10 5.38
CA LEU A 752 -0.47 17.27 5.19
C LEU A 752 0.79 17.91 5.77
N VAL A 753 0.92 19.22 5.68
CA VAL A 753 2.09 19.98 6.18
C VAL A 753 2.12 20.02 7.71
N GLN A 754 0.97 20.14 8.37
CA GLN A 754 0.88 20.14 9.84
C GLN A 754 1.11 18.74 10.46
N ASN A 755 0.75 17.67 9.76
CA ASN A 755 0.80 16.29 10.29
C ASN A 755 2.04 15.48 9.84
N ARG A 756 3.12 16.14 9.37
CA ARG A 756 4.34 15.44 8.90
C ARG A 756 5.63 16.01 9.50
N ASN A 757 6.48 15.12 10.00
CA ASN A 757 7.83 15.42 10.53
C ASN A 757 8.87 15.65 9.42
N TRP A 758 8.47 16.23 8.28
CA TRP A 758 9.32 16.55 7.13
C TRP A 758 9.39 18.07 6.95
N HIS A 759 10.44 18.56 6.30
CA HIS A 759 10.71 20.00 6.24
C HIS A 759 10.37 20.57 4.86
N LEU A 760 9.28 21.34 4.80
CA LEU A 760 8.79 22.00 3.59
C LEU A 760 9.63 23.23 3.25
N LEU A 761 10.33 23.24 2.11
CA LEU A 761 11.10 24.41 1.67
C LEU A 761 10.23 25.48 0.99
N PHE A 762 9.50 25.12 -0.07
CA PHE A 762 8.78 26.06 -0.94
C PHE A 762 7.63 25.37 -1.70
N PHE A 763 6.89 26.17 -2.48
CA PHE A 763 5.90 25.72 -3.46
C PHE A 763 6.38 26.03 -4.88
N LEU A 764 6.21 25.06 -5.78
CA LEU A 764 6.31 25.24 -7.23
C LEU A 764 4.89 25.36 -7.79
N ILE A 765 4.59 26.50 -8.43
CA ILE A 765 3.33 26.70 -9.17
C ILE A 765 3.68 26.97 -10.63
N SER A 766 3.58 25.95 -11.48
CA SER A 766 4.03 26.00 -12.87
C SER A 766 3.00 26.64 -13.84
N GLY A 767 2.39 27.75 -13.42
CA GLY A 767 1.53 28.61 -14.24
C GLY A 767 0.08 28.15 -14.41
N ASP A 768 -0.65 28.93 -15.20
CA ASP A 768 -2.08 28.83 -15.54
C ASP A 768 -3.00 28.91 -14.30
N LEU A 769 -3.04 30.11 -13.74
CA LEU A 769 -3.80 30.46 -12.54
C LEU A 769 -5.31 30.64 -12.81
N ILE A 770 -5.68 31.13 -14.00
CA ILE A 770 -7.04 31.62 -14.33
C ILE A 770 -7.72 30.79 -15.43
N ALA A 771 -9.06 30.79 -15.40
CA ALA A 771 -9.91 30.00 -16.30
C ALA A 771 -9.60 30.17 -17.80
N ASN A 772 -9.76 29.08 -18.55
CA ASN A 772 -9.56 28.99 -20.00
C ASN A 772 -10.39 30.03 -20.77
N ARG A 773 -11.62 30.29 -20.31
CA ARG A 773 -12.55 31.30 -20.88
C ARG A 773 -12.19 32.75 -20.55
N CYS A 774 -11.15 33.00 -19.75
CA CYS A 774 -10.64 34.33 -19.41
C CYS A 774 -9.54 34.78 -20.40
N SER A 775 -9.86 34.82 -21.70
CA SER A 775 -8.89 35.15 -22.77
C SER A 775 -9.48 36.01 -23.89
N LEU A 776 -8.84 37.16 -24.14
CA LEU A 776 -9.18 38.13 -25.19
C LEU A 776 -8.94 37.61 -26.63
N GLU A 777 -8.32 36.44 -26.77
CA GLU A 777 -7.99 35.82 -28.06
C GLU A 777 -8.88 34.62 -28.39
N SER A 778 -9.82 34.27 -27.50
CA SER A 778 -10.84 33.27 -27.77
C SER A 778 -11.94 33.83 -28.68
N SER A 779 -12.57 32.98 -29.50
CA SER A 779 -13.69 33.37 -30.40
C SER A 779 -15.02 32.72 -30.00
N GLN A 780 -15.15 32.36 -28.72
CA GLN A 780 -16.35 31.73 -28.14
C GLN A 780 -17.30 32.81 -27.60
N SER A 781 -18.61 32.60 -27.71
CA SER A 781 -19.61 33.63 -27.33
C SER A 781 -19.72 33.92 -25.82
N ASP A 782 -19.15 33.08 -24.96
CA ASP A 782 -19.23 33.17 -23.49
C ASP A 782 -17.85 33.43 -22.85
N HIS A 783 -17.32 34.65 -23.02
CA HIS A 783 -16.07 35.08 -22.36
C HIS A 783 -16.29 35.36 -20.85
N LEU A 784 -15.41 34.86 -19.99
CA LEU A 784 -15.35 35.29 -18.57
C LEU A 784 -14.67 36.65 -18.39
N CYS A 785 -13.85 37.06 -19.35
CA CYS A 785 -13.02 38.26 -19.30
C CYS A 785 -13.04 38.95 -20.66
N SER A 786 -13.61 40.17 -20.73
CA SER A 786 -13.70 40.96 -21.97
C SER A 786 -12.68 42.10 -22.02
N THR A 787 -12.01 42.37 -20.91
CA THR A 787 -10.98 43.41 -20.77
C THR A 787 -9.71 42.89 -20.10
N LEU A 788 -8.61 43.63 -20.28
CA LEU A 788 -7.33 43.38 -19.60
C LEU A 788 -7.42 43.52 -18.07
N ASP A 789 -8.38 44.29 -17.57
CA ASP A 789 -8.59 44.49 -16.13
C ASP A 789 -9.49 43.43 -15.52
N ASP A 790 -10.24 42.66 -16.32
CA ASP A 790 -10.86 41.41 -15.87
C ASP A 790 -9.79 40.34 -15.64
N ILE A 791 -8.88 40.16 -16.60
CA ILE A 791 -7.77 39.19 -16.49
C ILE A 791 -6.91 39.52 -15.26
N TYR A 792 -6.58 40.81 -15.05
CA TYR A 792 -5.83 41.23 -13.87
C TYR A 792 -6.61 41.06 -12.55
N ARG A 793 -7.93 41.30 -12.53
CA ARG A 793 -8.78 41.03 -11.36
C ARG A 793 -8.86 39.54 -11.03
N ASN A 794 -8.98 38.67 -12.04
CA ASN A 794 -8.98 37.22 -11.86
C ASN A 794 -7.62 36.74 -11.29
N LEU A 795 -6.50 37.20 -11.87
CA LEU A 795 -5.15 36.92 -11.36
C LEU A 795 -4.97 37.40 -9.91
N LEU A 796 -5.44 38.60 -9.58
CA LEU A 796 -5.44 39.14 -8.21
C LEU A 796 -6.25 38.24 -7.26
N THR A 797 -7.46 37.82 -7.65
CA THR A 797 -8.31 36.93 -6.85
C THR A 797 -7.62 35.59 -6.56
N VAL A 798 -7.00 34.95 -7.56
CA VAL A 798 -6.24 33.70 -7.35
C VAL A 798 -5.03 33.93 -6.45
N THR A 799 -4.25 34.98 -6.73
CA THR A 799 -3.04 35.35 -5.98
C THR A 799 -3.35 35.56 -4.50
N GLN A 800 -4.32 36.43 -4.19
CA GLN A 800 -4.77 36.68 -2.82
C GLN A 800 -5.28 35.40 -2.14
N LYS A 801 -5.92 34.51 -2.90
CA LYS A 801 -6.42 33.26 -2.34
C LYS A 801 -5.29 32.30 -1.95
N ILE A 802 -4.30 32.14 -2.81
CA ILE A 802 -3.08 31.38 -2.53
C ILE A 802 -2.36 31.98 -1.32
N GLU A 803 -2.13 33.29 -1.30
CA GLU A 803 -1.46 34.01 -0.19
C GLU A 803 -2.19 33.80 1.15
N SER A 804 -3.52 33.93 1.17
CA SER A 804 -4.34 33.77 2.38
C SER A 804 -4.32 32.36 2.97
N LEU A 805 -4.09 31.34 2.14
CA LEU A 805 -4.09 29.94 2.55
C LEU A 805 -2.67 29.44 2.88
N MET A 806 -1.64 30.10 2.34
CA MET A 806 -0.24 29.62 2.35
C MET A 806 0.75 30.60 3.00
N ASN A 807 0.25 31.52 3.83
CA ASN A 807 1.03 32.55 4.52
C ASN A 807 2.28 31.98 5.24
N GLY A 808 3.40 32.70 5.16
CA GLY A 808 4.69 32.29 5.75
C GLY A 808 5.46 31.21 4.97
N ARG A 809 5.06 30.90 3.73
CA ARG A 809 5.75 29.98 2.82
C ARG A 809 6.20 30.70 1.55
N SER A 810 7.35 30.31 0.99
CA SER A 810 7.83 30.82 -0.31
C SER A 810 7.14 30.08 -1.45
N ILE A 811 6.65 30.83 -2.45
CA ILE A 811 5.88 30.29 -3.58
C ILE A 811 6.47 30.83 -4.88
N LEU A 812 6.87 29.91 -5.76
CA LEU A 812 7.64 30.19 -6.96
C LEU A 812 6.76 29.93 -8.19
N PHE A 813 6.20 31.01 -8.74
CA PHE A 813 5.30 31.00 -9.90
C PHE A 813 6.10 31.01 -11.21
N ALA A 814 5.76 30.13 -12.16
CA ALA A 814 6.08 30.31 -13.58
C ALA A 814 4.91 30.97 -14.31
N VAL A 815 5.17 31.57 -15.49
CA VAL A 815 4.13 32.19 -16.32
C VAL A 815 3.55 31.15 -17.28
N GLY A 816 2.25 30.87 -17.14
CA GLY A 816 1.48 30.03 -18.07
C GLY A 816 0.82 30.81 -19.22
N ASN A 817 0.29 30.10 -20.21
CA ASN A 817 -0.31 30.72 -21.41
C ASN A 817 -1.65 31.41 -21.17
N HIS A 818 -2.29 31.21 -20.01
CA HIS A 818 -3.45 31.99 -19.57
C HIS A 818 -3.08 33.15 -18.63
N ASP A 819 -1.88 33.14 -18.03
CA ASP A 819 -1.45 34.20 -17.11
C ASP A 819 -1.04 35.51 -17.80
N ILE A 820 -0.85 35.50 -19.12
CA ILE A 820 -0.46 36.66 -19.94
C ILE A 820 -1.13 36.66 -21.32
N PRO A 821 -1.88 37.71 -21.70
CA PRO A 821 -2.42 37.84 -23.06
C PRO A 821 -1.27 37.98 -24.08
N ILE A 822 -1.31 37.30 -25.22
CA ILE A 822 -0.13 37.13 -26.10
C ILE A 822 0.25 38.44 -26.81
N ILE A 823 -0.64 39.43 -26.88
CA ILE A 823 -0.27 40.81 -27.25
C ILE A 823 0.85 41.39 -26.36
N TYR A 824 0.91 41.00 -25.08
CA TYR A 824 1.98 41.39 -24.15
C TYR A 824 3.27 40.58 -24.29
N LEU A 825 3.39 39.66 -25.25
CA LEU A 825 4.65 38.99 -25.59
C LEU A 825 5.36 39.61 -26.81
N GLN A 826 4.75 40.62 -27.44
CA GLN A 826 5.13 41.09 -28.78
C GLN A 826 6.24 42.16 -28.78
N ARG A 827 6.24 43.09 -27.83
CA ARG A 827 7.11 44.29 -27.76
C ARG A 827 7.28 44.74 -26.30
N ALA A 828 7.95 45.87 -26.08
CA ALA A 828 8.17 46.52 -24.76
C ALA A 828 6.93 46.84 -23.91
N GLN A 829 5.72 46.52 -24.39
CA GLN A 829 4.49 46.43 -23.59
C GLN A 829 4.58 45.27 -22.58
N ASP A 830 5.38 44.24 -22.85
CA ASP A 830 5.69 43.10 -21.98
C ASP A 830 5.99 43.51 -20.52
N ARG A 831 6.79 44.55 -20.33
CA ARG A 831 7.11 45.19 -19.04
C ARG A 831 5.88 45.64 -18.24
N ILE A 832 4.77 45.99 -18.90
CA ILE A 832 3.52 46.39 -18.25
C ILE A 832 2.85 45.18 -17.61
N TRP A 833 2.77 44.05 -18.33
CA TRP A 833 2.16 42.84 -17.79
C TRP A 833 3.06 42.12 -16.79
N TYR A 834 4.38 42.07 -17.04
CA TYR A 834 5.32 41.59 -16.03
C TYR A 834 5.35 42.47 -14.78
N ARG A 835 5.08 43.79 -14.88
CA ARG A 835 4.88 44.63 -13.69
C ARG A 835 3.59 44.29 -12.95
N ARG A 836 2.49 43.98 -13.65
CA ARG A 836 1.25 43.48 -13.04
C ARG A 836 1.49 42.16 -12.30
N LEU A 837 2.11 41.17 -12.96
CA LEU A 837 2.45 39.88 -12.33
C LEU A 837 3.45 40.00 -11.18
N LEU A 838 4.47 40.87 -11.32
CA LEU A 838 5.47 41.09 -10.26
C LEU A 838 4.81 41.67 -8.99
N THR A 839 3.94 42.67 -9.11
CA THR A 839 3.19 43.24 -7.98
C THR A 839 2.40 42.16 -7.23
N LEU A 840 1.84 41.18 -7.95
CA LEU A 840 1.08 40.07 -7.37
C LEU A 840 1.97 39.00 -6.72
N TRP A 841 3.07 38.61 -7.37
CA TRP A 841 3.84 37.42 -6.98
C TRP A 841 5.07 37.73 -6.11
N GLN A 842 5.64 38.94 -6.17
CA GLN A 842 6.84 39.32 -5.42
C GLN A 842 6.72 39.12 -3.89
N PRO A 843 5.58 39.41 -3.22
CA PRO A 843 5.44 39.15 -1.78
C PRO A 843 5.64 37.67 -1.41
N MET A 844 5.05 36.76 -2.19
CA MET A 844 5.13 35.31 -1.95
C MET A 844 6.44 34.68 -2.44
N ILE A 845 7.02 35.17 -3.55
CA ILE A 845 8.33 34.72 -4.04
C ILE A 845 9.41 35.08 -3.01
N THR A 846 9.47 36.36 -2.60
CA THR A 846 10.49 36.86 -1.67
C THR A 846 10.26 36.42 -0.22
N CYS A 847 8.99 36.17 0.14
CA CYS A 847 8.54 35.72 1.45
C CYS A 847 9.22 36.45 2.63
N SER A 848 8.98 37.77 2.72
CA SER A 848 9.43 38.63 3.82
C SER A 848 9.03 38.12 5.21
N ASN A 849 7.94 37.35 5.30
CA ASN A 849 7.42 36.74 6.52
C ASN A 849 7.95 35.31 6.77
N CYS A 850 8.69 34.69 5.84
CA CYS A 850 9.30 33.36 6.06
C CYS A 850 10.38 33.41 7.16
N SER A 851 10.52 32.32 7.91
CA SER A 851 11.66 32.13 8.82
C SER A 851 12.99 32.18 8.05
N SER A 852 14.09 32.47 8.75
CA SER A 852 15.42 32.54 8.12
C SER A 852 15.95 31.21 7.55
N LEU A 853 15.21 30.11 7.69
CA LEU A 853 15.52 28.79 7.11
C LEU A 853 14.77 28.51 5.81
N HIS A 854 13.57 29.09 5.64
CA HIS A 854 12.73 28.96 4.43
C HIS A 854 12.81 30.17 3.49
N ARG A 855 13.37 31.30 3.94
CA ARG A 855 13.44 32.53 3.14
C ARG A 855 14.50 32.41 2.02
N PRO A 856 14.13 32.56 0.74
CA PRO A 856 15.11 32.60 -0.35
C PRO A 856 15.95 33.87 -0.30
N LEU A 857 17.21 33.77 -0.71
CA LEU A 857 18.01 34.92 -1.13
C LEU A 857 17.61 35.31 -2.55
N ILE A 858 17.32 36.60 -2.71
CA ILE A 858 16.84 37.23 -3.93
C ILE A 858 17.98 38.05 -4.54
N SER A 859 18.28 37.84 -5.82
CA SER A 859 19.31 38.62 -6.53
C SER A 859 18.88 40.07 -6.69
N SER A 860 19.82 41.02 -6.68
CA SER A 860 19.58 42.40 -7.14
C SER A 860 19.13 42.46 -8.61
N SER A 861 19.35 41.40 -9.39
CA SER A 861 18.82 41.25 -10.75
C SER A 861 17.41 40.64 -10.83
N PHE A 862 16.76 40.30 -9.71
CA PHE A 862 15.46 39.62 -9.71
C PHE A 862 14.37 40.41 -10.45
N GLU A 863 14.11 41.65 -10.04
CA GLU A 863 13.10 42.51 -10.65
C GLU A 863 13.44 42.82 -12.11
N SER A 864 14.72 43.10 -12.43
CA SER A 864 15.12 43.43 -13.80
C SER A 864 15.06 42.23 -14.74
N ASN A 865 15.34 41.00 -14.28
CA ASN A 865 15.12 39.77 -15.05
C ASN A 865 13.61 39.54 -15.26
N PHE A 866 12.82 39.62 -14.19
CA PHE A 866 11.37 39.40 -14.23
C PHE A 866 10.68 40.40 -15.17
N LEU A 867 10.97 41.70 -15.07
CA LEU A 867 10.44 42.73 -15.98
C LEU A 867 10.98 42.62 -17.42
N THR A 868 12.05 41.85 -17.65
CA THR A 868 12.62 41.62 -18.99
C THR A 868 11.98 40.43 -19.73
N GLY A 869 11.32 39.50 -19.03
CA GLY A 869 10.73 38.32 -19.66
C GLY A 869 9.97 37.33 -18.77
N GLY A 870 9.58 37.69 -17.55
CA GLY A 870 8.85 36.79 -16.63
C GLY A 870 9.66 35.61 -16.08
N TYR A 871 10.99 35.61 -16.28
CA TYR A 871 11.91 34.57 -15.80
C TYR A 871 12.82 35.13 -14.70
N TYR A 872 13.20 34.27 -13.75
CA TYR A 872 13.97 34.67 -12.56
C TYR A 872 14.61 33.47 -11.85
N GLN A 873 15.55 33.74 -10.95
CA GLN A 873 16.22 32.74 -10.13
C GLN A 873 16.22 33.13 -8.65
N VAL A 874 16.09 32.14 -7.76
CA VAL A 874 16.15 32.31 -6.30
C VAL A 874 17.13 31.31 -5.67
N GLN A 875 17.79 31.70 -4.57
CA GLN A 875 18.82 30.89 -3.91
C GLN A 875 18.43 30.54 -2.46
N PHE A 876 18.24 29.26 -2.17
CA PHE A 876 18.09 28.73 -0.81
C PHE A 876 19.50 28.42 -0.27
N VAL A 877 20.17 29.46 0.23
CA VAL A 877 21.62 29.47 0.52
C VAL A 877 22.02 28.44 1.58
N LYS A 878 21.23 28.28 2.64
CA LYS A 878 21.49 27.28 3.70
C LYS A 878 21.46 25.85 3.19
N GLN A 879 20.71 25.62 2.11
CA GLN A 879 20.54 24.34 1.43
C GLN A 879 21.52 24.19 0.25
N ALA A 880 22.21 25.24 -0.19
CA ALA A 880 22.93 25.26 -1.48
C ALA A 880 22.04 24.80 -2.67
N LEU A 881 20.76 25.17 -2.65
CA LEU A 881 19.79 24.89 -3.72
C LEU A 881 19.38 26.18 -4.44
N MET A 882 19.39 26.18 -5.77
CA MET A 882 18.89 27.25 -6.63
C MET A 882 17.65 26.77 -7.37
N VAL A 883 16.60 27.59 -7.42
CA VAL A 883 15.46 27.36 -8.32
C VAL A 883 15.54 28.37 -9.44
N VAL A 884 15.49 27.88 -10.68
CA VAL A 884 15.51 28.69 -11.92
C VAL A 884 14.15 28.55 -12.59
N THR A 885 13.38 29.63 -12.60
CA THR A 885 12.04 29.68 -13.17
C THR A 885 12.07 30.33 -14.56
N LEU A 886 11.56 29.59 -15.55
CA LEU A 886 11.54 29.92 -16.97
C LEU A 886 10.15 30.36 -17.41
N ASN A 887 10.12 31.38 -18.26
CA ASN A 887 8.96 31.71 -19.06
C ASN A 887 9.07 30.99 -20.42
N THR A 888 8.53 29.77 -20.47
CA THR A 888 8.54 28.89 -21.64
C THR A 888 7.76 29.43 -22.83
N LEU A 889 6.91 30.46 -22.65
CA LEU A 889 6.08 31.01 -23.73
C LEU A 889 6.92 31.57 -24.88
N TYR A 890 8.07 32.20 -24.60
CA TYR A 890 9.00 32.69 -25.63
C TYR A 890 9.66 31.60 -26.48
N TRP A 891 9.51 30.33 -26.10
CA TRP A 891 10.00 29.19 -26.86
C TRP A 891 8.87 28.46 -27.58
N ASP A 892 7.60 28.70 -27.23
CA ASP A 892 6.43 27.97 -27.72
C ASP A 892 6.05 28.31 -29.17
N GLN A 893 5.79 27.27 -29.96
CA GLN A 893 5.44 27.33 -31.37
C GLN A 893 4.00 27.84 -31.59
N SER A 894 3.05 27.49 -30.73
CA SER A 894 1.65 27.96 -30.83
C SER A 894 1.53 29.44 -30.46
N VAL A 895 2.31 29.90 -29.48
CA VAL A 895 2.45 31.31 -29.11
C VAL A 895 3.16 32.05 -30.25
N GLN A 896 4.30 31.56 -30.74
CA GLN A 896 5.01 32.17 -31.86
C GLN A 896 4.10 32.34 -33.10
N ASN A 897 3.27 31.34 -33.41
CA ASN A 897 2.34 31.40 -34.54
C ASN A 897 1.22 32.47 -34.36
N ARG A 898 0.96 32.92 -33.13
CA ARG A 898 0.03 34.01 -32.80
C ARG A 898 0.71 35.39 -32.73
N ILE A 899 2.05 35.46 -32.73
CA ILE A 899 2.79 36.73 -32.77
C ILE A 899 2.75 37.31 -34.20
N PRO A 900 2.26 38.56 -34.40
CA PRO A 900 2.30 39.23 -35.69
C PRO A 900 3.72 39.33 -36.25
N TYR A 901 3.87 39.19 -37.56
CA TYR A 901 5.16 39.17 -38.26
C TYR A 901 6.08 40.35 -37.88
N ALA A 902 5.51 41.56 -37.75
CA ALA A 902 6.22 42.79 -37.35
C ALA A 902 6.69 42.83 -35.87
N SER A 903 6.44 41.78 -35.09
CA SER A 903 6.87 41.61 -33.69
C SER A 903 7.63 40.29 -33.47
N LEU A 904 7.60 39.36 -34.45
CA LEU A 904 8.21 38.03 -34.38
C LEU A 904 9.72 38.05 -34.10
N ALA A 905 10.44 39.04 -34.63
CA ALA A 905 11.87 39.22 -34.36
C ALA A 905 12.17 39.55 -32.88
N TYR A 906 11.35 40.40 -32.24
CA TYR A 906 11.49 40.72 -30.82
C TYR A 906 11.19 39.51 -29.93
N PHE A 907 10.11 38.80 -30.23
CA PHE A 907 9.71 37.59 -29.51
C PHE A 907 10.80 36.51 -29.54
N ARG A 908 11.38 36.23 -30.72
CA ARG A 908 12.49 35.28 -30.87
C ARG A 908 13.71 35.70 -30.04
N TYR A 909 14.09 36.98 -30.14
CA TYR A 909 15.22 37.57 -29.40
C TYR A 909 15.01 37.58 -27.88
N ALA A 910 13.77 37.72 -27.39
CA ALA A 910 13.47 37.51 -25.97
C ALA A 910 13.72 36.05 -25.55
N GLY A 911 13.35 35.08 -26.39
CA GLY A 911 13.70 33.67 -26.23
C GLY A 911 15.21 33.40 -26.25
N ASP A 912 15.99 34.06 -27.11
CA ASP A 912 17.46 33.97 -27.14
C ASP A 912 18.10 34.55 -25.88
N ARG A 913 17.63 35.73 -25.42
CA ARG A 913 18.10 36.36 -24.19
C ARG A 913 17.83 35.48 -22.97
N GLN A 914 16.66 34.86 -22.87
CA GLN A 914 16.36 33.91 -21.80
C GLN A 914 17.29 32.68 -21.84
N MET A 915 17.59 32.15 -23.02
CA MET A 915 18.50 30.98 -23.15
C MET A 915 19.94 31.31 -22.74
N ASN A 916 20.44 32.49 -23.12
CA ASN A 916 21.76 32.98 -22.71
C ASN A 916 21.80 33.32 -21.21
N TRP A 917 20.70 33.85 -20.65
CA TRP A 917 20.54 34.07 -19.22
C TRP A 917 20.53 32.75 -18.43
N LEU A 918 19.81 31.72 -18.91
CA LEU A 918 19.79 30.39 -18.30
C LEU A 918 21.19 29.77 -18.25
N ARG A 919 21.93 29.79 -19.36
CA ARG A 919 23.34 29.37 -19.41
C ARG A 919 24.18 30.12 -18.35
N THR A 920 23.97 31.43 -18.21
CA THR A 920 24.66 32.26 -17.20
C THR A 920 24.27 31.89 -15.76
N GLN A 921 23.01 31.51 -15.49
CA GLN A 921 22.59 31.05 -14.17
C GLN A 921 23.17 29.66 -13.85
N LEU A 922 23.16 28.72 -14.79
CA LEU A 922 23.75 27.38 -14.61
C LEU A 922 25.28 27.46 -14.39
N GLN A 923 25.99 28.30 -15.15
CA GLN A 923 27.40 28.62 -14.91
C GLN A 923 27.64 29.25 -13.53
N THR A 924 26.70 30.05 -13.03
CA THR A 924 26.81 30.68 -11.71
C THR A 924 26.53 29.68 -10.59
N ALA A 925 25.50 28.85 -10.75
CA ALA A 925 25.19 27.74 -9.86
C ALA A 925 26.38 26.78 -9.70
N ARG A 926 26.96 26.28 -10.81
CA ARG A 926 28.14 25.39 -10.76
C ARG A 926 29.32 26.05 -10.05
N ARG A 927 29.65 27.30 -10.38
CA ARG A 927 30.75 28.06 -9.73
C ARG A 927 30.53 28.26 -8.23
N GLN A 928 29.29 28.52 -7.82
CA GLN A 928 28.89 28.71 -6.43
C GLN A 928 28.50 27.39 -5.72
N ARG A 929 28.63 26.23 -6.39
CA ARG A 929 28.29 24.88 -5.91
C ARG A 929 26.80 24.68 -5.54
N PHE A 930 25.90 25.45 -6.13
CA PHE A 930 24.46 25.20 -6.00
C PHE A 930 24.02 24.01 -6.86
N LYS A 931 23.12 23.18 -6.31
CA LYS A 931 22.24 22.30 -7.10
C LYS A 931 21.10 23.10 -7.70
N VAL A 932 20.53 22.64 -8.81
CA VAL A 932 19.52 23.39 -9.59
C VAL A 932 18.24 22.58 -9.78
N VAL A 933 17.12 23.17 -9.39
CA VAL A 933 15.77 22.78 -9.83
C VAL A 933 15.32 23.76 -10.92
N ILE A 934 14.80 23.23 -12.03
CA ILE A 934 14.25 24.05 -13.12
C ILE A 934 12.71 23.96 -13.09
N GLN A 935 12.02 25.09 -13.22
CA GLN A 935 10.58 25.15 -13.42
C GLN A 935 10.26 25.89 -14.73
N GLY A 936 9.26 25.41 -15.47
CA GLY A 936 8.57 26.16 -16.53
C GLY A 936 7.09 25.77 -16.56
N HIS A 937 6.29 26.35 -17.46
CA HIS A 937 4.90 25.93 -17.65
C HIS A 937 4.78 24.87 -18.75
N LEU A 938 5.13 25.25 -19.98
CA LEU A 938 5.03 24.42 -21.18
C LEU A 938 6.23 23.47 -21.32
N PRO A 939 6.05 22.14 -21.22
CA PRO A 939 7.14 21.18 -21.30
C PRO A 939 7.66 20.97 -22.73
N PRO A 940 8.96 20.67 -22.91
CA PRO A 940 9.53 20.43 -24.22
C PRO A 940 9.08 19.09 -24.83
N GLY A 941 8.90 19.07 -26.15
CA GLY A 941 8.62 17.87 -26.95
C GLY A 941 7.29 17.97 -27.70
N VAL A 942 6.64 16.82 -27.89
CA VAL A 942 5.31 16.73 -28.52
C VAL A 942 4.20 16.93 -27.48
N ASN A 943 3.14 17.64 -27.85
CA ASN A 943 1.92 17.75 -27.07
C ASN A 943 1.03 16.51 -27.31
N ILE A 944 0.94 15.62 -26.33
CA ILE A 944 0.18 14.36 -26.39
C ILE A 944 -1.06 14.37 -25.48
N ARG A 945 -1.68 15.54 -25.26
CA ARG A 945 -2.89 15.69 -24.43
C ARG A 945 -4.11 14.92 -24.96
N THR A 946 -4.29 14.86 -26.29
CA THR A 946 -5.41 14.15 -26.96
C THR A 946 -4.93 13.38 -28.20
N SER A 947 -4.37 12.20 -27.95
CA SER A 947 -3.68 11.26 -28.87
C SER A 947 -4.46 10.71 -30.07
N ASN A 948 -5.74 11.06 -30.27
CA ASN A 948 -6.52 10.53 -31.40
C ASN A 948 -6.17 11.21 -32.74
N ASN A 949 -5.52 12.39 -32.70
CA ASN A 949 -4.94 13.03 -33.87
C ASN A 949 -3.43 12.82 -33.92
N ILE A 950 -2.92 12.43 -35.08
CA ILE A 950 -1.48 12.42 -35.40
C ILE A 950 -1.07 13.83 -35.88
N SER A 951 -1.56 14.88 -35.20
CA SER A 951 -1.15 16.25 -35.47
C SER A 951 0.22 16.49 -34.83
N MET A 952 1.14 17.07 -35.60
CA MET A 952 2.57 17.15 -35.22
C MET A 952 2.86 18.41 -34.40
N ASP A 953 2.01 18.64 -33.40
CA ASP A 953 1.99 19.81 -32.55
C ASP A 953 3.09 19.68 -31.48
N TYR A 954 4.18 20.38 -31.74
CA TYR A 954 5.34 20.46 -30.85
C TYR A 954 5.23 21.71 -30.01
N THR A 955 5.51 21.60 -28.71
CA THR A 955 5.38 22.70 -27.77
C THR A 955 6.31 23.83 -28.17
N TRP A 956 7.63 23.62 -28.10
CA TRP A 956 8.63 24.63 -28.47
C TRP A 956 9.08 24.55 -29.94
N VAL A 957 9.64 25.66 -30.42
CA VAL A 957 10.29 25.79 -31.73
C VAL A 957 11.62 25.02 -31.78
N ALA A 958 11.97 24.48 -32.96
CA ALA A 958 13.01 23.46 -33.11
C ALA A 958 14.40 23.82 -32.54
N SER A 959 14.85 25.08 -32.69
CA SER A 959 16.16 25.52 -32.18
C SER A 959 16.26 25.48 -30.66
N ARG A 960 15.16 25.78 -29.95
CA ARG A 960 15.16 25.84 -28.47
C ARG A 960 15.34 24.47 -27.83
N TYR A 961 14.94 23.39 -28.50
CA TYR A 961 15.29 22.04 -28.05
C TYR A 961 16.79 21.80 -28.13
N VAL A 962 17.46 22.19 -29.21
CA VAL A 962 18.91 21.98 -29.36
C VAL A 962 19.66 22.73 -28.27
N ASP A 963 19.38 24.03 -28.10
CA ASP A 963 20.00 24.86 -27.07
C ASP A 963 19.74 24.33 -25.64
N TYR A 964 18.48 24.03 -25.32
CA TYR A 964 18.07 23.63 -23.97
C TYR A 964 18.58 22.24 -23.58
N ILE A 965 18.47 21.27 -24.49
CA ILE A 965 18.93 19.91 -24.25
C ILE A 965 20.46 19.89 -24.12
N GLN A 966 21.20 20.67 -24.91
CA GLN A 966 22.64 20.84 -24.71
C GLN A 966 22.94 21.30 -23.26
N LEU A 967 22.22 22.32 -22.77
CA LEU A 967 22.39 22.80 -21.41
C LEU A 967 22.05 21.74 -20.35
N VAL A 968 20.90 21.07 -20.43
CA VAL A 968 20.40 20.21 -19.34
C VAL A 968 20.83 18.74 -19.40
N SER A 969 21.36 18.26 -20.55
CA SER A 969 21.75 16.86 -20.75
C SER A 969 23.25 16.61 -20.87
N GLN A 970 24.04 17.67 -21.13
CA GLN A 970 25.48 17.59 -21.38
C GLN A 970 26.26 18.66 -20.62
N ASP A 971 25.88 19.94 -20.75
CA ASP A 971 26.69 21.03 -20.20
C ASP A 971 26.56 21.15 -18.67
N PHE A 972 25.42 20.76 -18.07
CA PHE A 972 25.06 20.96 -16.64
C PHE A 972 24.30 19.79 -15.98
N ASP A 973 24.48 18.57 -16.48
CA ASP A 973 23.88 17.33 -15.92
C ASP A 973 24.28 17.08 -14.44
N ASP A 974 25.50 17.45 -14.05
CA ASP A 974 26.06 17.34 -12.71
C ASP A 974 25.33 18.17 -11.62
N ILE A 975 24.68 19.27 -11.97
CA ILE A 975 24.03 20.19 -11.02
C ILE A 975 22.51 20.18 -11.09
N ILE A 976 21.89 19.81 -12.21
CA ILE A 976 20.43 19.81 -12.37
C ILE A 976 19.84 18.54 -11.75
N VAL A 977 19.08 18.70 -10.67
CA VAL A 977 18.52 17.57 -9.89
C VAL A 977 17.08 17.20 -10.27
N GLY A 978 16.38 18.07 -10.98
CA GLY A 978 15.03 17.81 -11.50
C GLY A 978 14.45 19.01 -12.25
N GLN A 979 13.49 18.74 -13.13
CA GLN A 979 12.82 19.74 -13.96
C GLN A 979 11.30 19.53 -13.91
N PHE A 980 10.52 20.59 -13.71
CA PHE A 980 9.10 20.54 -13.32
C PHE A 980 8.22 21.44 -14.19
N PHE A 981 7.15 20.89 -14.77
CA PHE A 981 6.26 21.55 -15.73
C PHE A 981 4.79 21.10 -15.58
N GLY A 982 3.87 21.74 -16.32
CA GLY A 982 2.45 21.43 -16.39
C GLY A 982 1.91 21.43 -17.82
N SER A 983 0.83 22.17 -18.09
CA SER A 983 0.28 22.51 -19.42
C SER A 983 -0.30 21.35 -20.25
N LEU A 984 0.13 20.10 -19.99
CA LEU A 984 -0.48 18.91 -20.59
C LEU A 984 -1.75 18.44 -19.87
N HIS A 985 -2.00 18.89 -18.63
CA HIS A 985 -3.05 18.37 -17.74
C HIS A 985 -2.99 16.83 -17.60
N ARG A 986 -1.78 16.27 -17.53
CA ARG A 986 -1.53 14.82 -17.52
C ARG A 986 -0.29 14.53 -16.69
N ASP A 987 -0.29 13.43 -15.94
CA ASP A 987 0.95 12.89 -15.38
C ASP A 987 1.81 12.34 -16.53
N ASP A 988 3.03 12.85 -16.67
CA ASP A 988 3.86 12.59 -17.85
C ASP A 988 5.34 12.85 -17.57
N PHE A 989 6.21 12.17 -18.31
CA PHE A 989 7.66 12.24 -18.15
C PHE A 989 8.33 12.55 -19.50
N ARG A 990 9.47 13.24 -19.49
CA ARG A 990 10.34 13.34 -20.68
C ARG A 990 11.79 13.03 -20.31
N LEU A 991 12.46 12.33 -21.22
CA LEU A 991 13.91 12.14 -21.22
C LEU A 991 14.56 13.30 -21.97
N ALA A 992 15.31 14.14 -21.25
CA ALA A 992 16.12 15.20 -21.82
C ALA A 992 17.55 14.69 -21.99
N SER A 993 17.81 13.98 -23.10
CA SER A 993 19.11 13.40 -23.43
C SER A 993 19.72 13.92 -24.71
N ASP A 994 21.02 13.71 -24.85
CA ASP A 994 21.74 13.86 -26.11
C ASP A 994 21.14 12.94 -27.22
N VAL A 995 21.52 13.19 -28.48
CA VAL A 995 21.02 12.44 -29.64
C VAL A 995 21.35 10.95 -29.56
N ASN A 996 22.46 10.58 -28.92
CA ASN A 996 22.89 9.18 -28.74
C ASN A 996 22.25 8.51 -27.52
N GLN A 997 21.52 9.25 -26.68
CA GLN A 997 20.84 8.78 -25.46
C GLN A 997 21.79 8.11 -24.46
N GLN A 998 23.02 8.62 -24.34
CA GLN A 998 24.02 8.12 -23.39
C GLN A 998 24.10 8.96 -22.11
N ARG A 999 23.66 10.23 -22.15
CA ARG A 999 23.48 11.07 -20.98
C ARG A 999 22.20 11.88 -21.06
N GLY A 1000 21.62 12.18 -19.90
CA GLY A 1000 20.47 13.05 -19.84
C GLY A 1000 20.01 13.40 -18.44
N SER A 1001 19.05 14.32 -18.42
CA SER A 1001 18.25 14.70 -17.26
C SER A 1001 16.80 14.28 -17.49
N PHE A 1002 15.98 14.30 -16.45
CA PHE A 1002 14.57 13.92 -16.51
C PHE A 1002 13.67 15.13 -16.27
N ILE A 1003 12.48 15.07 -16.85
CA ILE A 1003 11.44 16.09 -16.71
C ILE A 1003 10.20 15.40 -16.15
N LEU A 1004 9.64 15.97 -15.08
CA LEU A 1004 8.36 15.58 -14.50
C LEU A 1004 7.30 16.63 -14.86
N ILE A 1005 6.22 16.17 -15.45
CA ILE A 1005 5.05 16.99 -15.81
C ILE A 1005 3.94 16.59 -14.84
N SER A 1006 3.32 17.58 -14.20
CA SER A 1006 2.22 17.33 -13.26
C SER A 1006 0.87 17.29 -13.99
N PRO A 1007 -0.07 16.43 -13.55
CA PRO A 1007 -1.48 16.64 -13.85
C PRO A 1007 -1.97 17.97 -13.28
N SER A 1008 -3.08 18.47 -13.83
CA SER A 1008 -3.69 19.74 -13.48
C SER A 1008 -4.52 19.65 -12.20
N LEU A 1009 -4.73 20.80 -11.55
CA LEU A 1009 -5.84 20.94 -10.61
C LEU A 1009 -7.18 21.07 -11.35
N SER A 1010 -7.22 21.79 -12.48
CA SER A 1010 -8.44 21.94 -13.29
C SER A 1010 -8.88 20.60 -13.93
N PRO A 1011 -10.15 20.17 -13.76
CA PRO A 1011 -10.70 18.97 -14.38
C PRO A 1011 -11.19 19.18 -15.82
N ILE A 1012 -10.91 20.34 -16.43
CA ILE A 1012 -11.40 20.72 -17.78
C ILE A 1012 -11.09 19.67 -18.85
N TYR A 1013 -9.95 18.99 -18.78
CA TYR A 1013 -9.57 17.96 -19.75
C TYR A 1013 -9.74 16.52 -19.25
N ASN A 1014 -10.81 16.29 -18.47
CA ASN A 1014 -11.33 15.00 -18.00
C ASN A 1014 -10.34 14.16 -17.18
N THR A 1015 -9.51 14.83 -16.38
CA THR A 1015 -8.71 14.24 -15.29
C THR A 1015 -9.36 14.57 -13.96
N ASN A 1016 -9.09 13.77 -12.92
CA ASN A 1016 -9.38 14.21 -11.56
C ASN A 1016 -8.44 15.37 -11.15
N PRO A 1017 -8.91 16.32 -10.32
CA PRO A 1017 -8.07 17.36 -9.73
C PRO A 1017 -6.90 16.78 -8.91
N ALA A 1018 -5.68 17.29 -9.13
CA ALA A 1018 -4.46 16.67 -8.62
C ALA A 1018 -3.38 17.67 -8.16
N TYR A 1019 -2.49 17.21 -7.27
CA TYR A 1019 -1.23 17.90 -6.89
C TYR A 1019 -0.20 16.89 -6.37
N ARG A 1020 1.10 17.24 -6.29
CA ARG A 1020 2.14 16.32 -5.81
C ARG A 1020 3.10 16.90 -4.78
N LEU A 1021 3.59 16.03 -3.90
CA LEU A 1021 4.62 16.32 -2.90
C LEU A 1021 5.92 15.63 -3.33
N VAL A 1022 6.96 16.42 -3.63
CA VAL A 1022 8.24 15.93 -4.16
C VAL A 1022 9.28 15.89 -3.05
N LEU A 1023 9.85 14.70 -2.82
CA LEU A 1023 10.80 14.40 -1.74
C LEU A 1023 12.23 14.36 -2.27
N PHE A 1024 13.18 14.95 -1.56
CA PHE A 1024 14.60 14.90 -1.91
C PHE A 1024 15.51 14.73 -0.69
N GLU A 1025 16.71 14.21 -0.92
CA GLU A 1025 17.72 14.05 0.13
C GLU A 1025 18.39 15.42 0.43
N PRO A 1026 18.36 15.93 1.68
CA PRO A 1026 18.88 17.27 2.02
C PRO A 1026 20.38 17.52 1.77
N LYS A 1027 21.16 16.50 1.39
CA LYS A 1027 22.61 16.58 1.17
C LYS A 1027 23.00 16.59 -0.31
N THR A 1028 22.31 15.81 -1.15
CA THR A 1028 22.60 15.72 -2.59
C THR A 1028 21.57 16.44 -3.47
N PHE A 1029 20.39 16.74 -2.90
CA PHE A 1029 19.18 17.20 -3.59
C PHE A 1029 18.67 16.22 -4.67
N ALA A 1030 19.13 14.97 -4.65
CA ALA A 1030 18.55 13.91 -5.47
C ALA A 1030 17.05 13.79 -5.15
N VAL A 1031 16.20 13.90 -6.17
CA VAL A 1031 14.77 13.69 -6.04
C VAL A 1031 14.55 12.20 -5.74
N MET A 1032 14.19 11.88 -4.51
CA MET A 1032 14.09 10.50 -4.05
C MET A 1032 12.77 9.88 -4.49
N ASN A 1033 11.67 10.62 -4.39
CA ASN A 1033 10.31 10.10 -4.57
C ASN A 1033 9.33 11.26 -4.83
N TYR A 1034 8.10 10.96 -5.23
CA TYR A 1034 6.98 11.88 -5.01
C TYR A 1034 5.70 11.12 -4.63
N LEU A 1035 4.85 11.82 -3.89
CA LEU A 1035 3.51 11.38 -3.53
C LEU A 1035 2.53 12.15 -4.41
N GLN A 1036 1.82 11.45 -5.29
CA GLN A 1036 0.76 12.03 -6.10
C GLN A 1036 -0.54 12.00 -5.29
N TYR A 1037 -1.22 13.14 -5.18
CA TYR A 1037 -2.51 13.28 -4.51
C TYR A 1037 -3.59 13.67 -5.52
N PHE A 1038 -4.82 13.19 -5.29
CA PHE A 1038 -5.98 13.54 -6.10
C PHE A 1038 -7.26 13.67 -5.26
N LEU A 1039 -8.24 14.38 -5.81
CA LEU A 1039 -9.63 14.37 -5.37
C LEU A 1039 -10.44 13.57 -6.39
N ASP A 1040 -11.17 12.55 -5.94
CA ASP A 1040 -12.17 11.92 -6.82
C ASP A 1040 -13.36 12.87 -6.98
N LEU A 1041 -13.53 13.40 -8.20
CA LEU A 1041 -14.50 14.44 -8.49
C LEU A 1041 -15.94 13.89 -8.57
N GLU A 1042 -16.12 12.59 -8.84
CA GLU A 1042 -17.44 11.95 -8.86
C GLU A 1042 -17.90 11.67 -7.42
N LEU A 1043 -17.04 11.09 -6.57
CA LEU A 1043 -17.32 10.88 -5.15
C LEU A 1043 -17.56 12.20 -4.41
N ALA A 1044 -16.74 13.24 -4.65
CA ALA A 1044 -16.91 14.57 -4.06
C ALA A 1044 -18.24 15.26 -4.47
N SER A 1045 -18.75 14.95 -5.66
CA SER A 1045 -20.02 15.48 -6.18
C SER A 1045 -21.25 14.70 -5.71
N VAL A 1046 -21.11 13.39 -5.44
CA VAL A 1046 -22.24 12.49 -5.13
C VAL A 1046 -22.43 12.28 -3.62
N VAL A 1047 -21.36 12.09 -2.85
CA VAL A 1047 -21.46 11.38 -1.56
C VAL A 1047 -21.63 12.32 -0.35
N HIS A 1048 -20.90 13.44 -0.30
CA HIS A 1048 -20.86 14.30 0.91
C HIS A 1048 -20.98 15.81 0.68
N ASN A 1049 -20.79 16.31 -0.56
CA ASN A 1049 -20.56 17.74 -0.80
C ASN A 1049 -19.37 18.30 0.02
N ASP A 1050 -18.41 17.42 0.32
CA ASP A 1050 -17.14 17.62 1.02
C ASP A 1050 -16.00 16.98 0.18
N ALA A 1051 -14.76 17.43 0.34
CA ALA A 1051 -13.65 17.09 -0.56
C ALA A 1051 -12.58 16.22 0.11
N VAL A 1052 -12.73 14.90 -0.02
CA VAL A 1052 -11.79 13.90 0.49
C VAL A 1052 -10.61 13.74 -0.47
N TRP A 1053 -9.56 14.53 -0.25
CA TRP A 1053 -8.28 14.39 -0.94
C TRP A 1053 -7.51 13.17 -0.43
N GLN A 1054 -7.05 12.32 -1.36
CA GLN A 1054 -6.42 11.03 -1.06
C GLN A 1054 -5.12 10.84 -1.86
N LEU A 1055 -4.26 9.93 -1.39
CA LEU A 1055 -3.05 9.54 -2.10
C LEU A 1055 -3.45 8.74 -3.35
N GLU A 1056 -3.02 9.17 -4.53
CA GLU A 1056 -3.19 8.41 -5.76
C GLU A 1056 -2.14 7.29 -5.84
N TYR A 1057 -0.87 7.63 -5.65
CA TYR A 1057 0.24 6.68 -5.60
C TYR A 1057 1.54 7.30 -5.04
N GLU A 1058 2.50 6.43 -4.71
CA GLU A 1058 3.88 6.79 -4.34
C GLU A 1058 4.84 6.32 -5.43
N PHE A 1059 5.55 7.25 -6.09
CA PHE A 1059 6.26 6.98 -7.35
C PHE A 1059 7.26 5.80 -7.28
N ILE A 1060 8.09 5.72 -6.23
CA ILE A 1060 9.09 4.65 -6.11
C ILE A 1060 8.47 3.26 -5.89
N LYS A 1061 7.28 3.18 -5.28
CA LYS A 1061 6.52 1.94 -5.11
C LYS A 1061 5.74 1.57 -6.38
N TYR A 1062 5.12 2.56 -7.02
CA TYR A 1062 4.25 2.40 -8.19
C TYR A 1062 5.02 2.07 -9.47
N TYR A 1063 6.27 2.52 -9.56
CA TYR A 1063 7.22 2.17 -10.62
C TYR A 1063 8.46 1.46 -10.02
N PRO A 1064 8.34 0.19 -9.59
CA PRO A 1064 9.43 -0.56 -8.98
C PRO A 1064 10.51 -0.87 -10.03
N SER A 1065 11.78 -0.53 -9.76
CA SER A 1065 12.83 -0.70 -10.77
C SER A 1065 14.21 -1.11 -10.26
N GLY A 1066 14.42 -1.14 -8.94
CA GLY A 1066 15.74 -1.27 -8.29
C GLY A 1066 16.50 0.06 -8.13
N ILE A 1067 16.04 1.13 -8.78
CA ILE A 1067 16.59 2.49 -8.60
C ILE A 1067 15.70 3.25 -7.62
N ASN A 1068 16.29 3.64 -6.48
CA ASN A 1068 15.61 4.23 -5.31
C ASN A 1068 15.53 5.76 -5.33
N ALA A 1069 15.83 6.38 -6.47
CA ALA A 1069 15.70 7.82 -6.70
C ALA A 1069 15.17 8.06 -8.12
N ILE A 1070 14.52 9.20 -8.33
CA ILE A 1070 14.10 9.67 -9.65
C ILE A 1070 15.34 10.23 -10.36
N THR A 1071 15.67 9.62 -11.49
CA THR A 1071 16.89 9.86 -12.27
C THR A 1071 16.57 9.63 -13.75
N TYR A 1072 17.47 10.02 -14.64
CA TYR A 1072 17.37 9.70 -16.07
C TYR A 1072 17.11 8.20 -16.30
N HIS A 1073 17.97 7.32 -15.77
CA HIS A 1073 17.83 5.88 -15.92
C HIS A 1073 16.59 5.28 -15.24
N LYS A 1074 16.02 5.93 -14.21
CA LYS A 1074 14.73 5.54 -13.63
C LYS A 1074 13.59 5.72 -14.65
N ILE A 1075 13.51 6.90 -15.26
CA ILE A 1075 12.48 7.22 -16.28
C ILE A 1075 12.75 6.43 -17.57
N GLU A 1076 14.01 6.27 -17.96
CA GLU A 1076 14.42 5.47 -19.13
C GLU A 1076 13.98 4.01 -18.99
N LYS A 1077 14.17 3.40 -17.81
CA LYS A 1077 13.72 2.03 -17.54
C LYS A 1077 12.20 1.93 -17.58
N ILE A 1078 11.48 2.82 -16.89
CA ILE A 1078 10.00 2.88 -16.96
C ILE A 1078 9.54 2.97 -18.41
N ASN A 1079 10.14 3.86 -19.18
CA ASN A 1079 9.86 4.03 -20.60
C ASN A 1079 10.12 2.75 -21.41
N SER A 1080 11.26 2.08 -21.21
CA SER A 1080 11.57 0.81 -21.90
C SER A 1080 10.55 -0.29 -21.58
N GLU A 1081 10.05 -0.30 -20.35
CA GLU A 1081 9.01 -1.22 -19.90
C GLU A 1081 7.63 -0.89 -20.48
N LEU A 1082 7.33 0.36 -20.88
CA LEU A 1082 6.03 0.70 -21.47
C LEU A 1082 5.67 -0.19 -22.67
N ILE A 1083 6.65 -0.63 -23.48
CA ILE A 1083 6.37 -1.50 -24.63
C ILE A 1083 6.23 -2.97 -24.23
N GLY A 1084 7.15 -3.52 -23.43
CA GLY A 1084 7.19 -4.95 -23.10
C GLY A 1084 6.38 -5.37 -21.87
N ASN A 1085 6.14 -4.47 -20.92
CA ASN A 1085 5.47 -4.75 -19.65
C ASN A 1085 4.08 -4.12 -19.62
N THR A 1086 3.05 -4.96 -19.72
CA THR A 1086 1.64 -4.51 -19.70
C THR A 1086 1.23 -3.89 -18.36
N ASN A 1087 1.85 -4.28 -17.24
CA ASN A 1087 1.56 -3.66 -15.95
C ASN A 1087 2.13 -2.24 -15.89
N THR A 1088 3.40 -2.03 -16.27
CA THR A 1088 4.00 -0.68 -16.33
C THR A 1088 3.24 0.24 -17.30
N TRP A 1089 2.70 -0.31 -18.40
CA TRP A 1089 1.80 0.44 -19.29
C TRP A 1089 0.46 0.84 -18.64
N ILE A 1090 -0.23 -0.09 -17.97
CA ILE A 1090 -1.51 0.17 -17.29
C ILE A 1090 -1.32 1.19 -16.16
N ASN A 1091 -0.28 1.01 -15.33
CA ASN A 1091 0.09 1.95 -14.27
C ASN A 1091 0.31 3.36 -14.83
N TYR A 1092 1.07 3.45 -15.93
CA TYR A 1092 1.32 4.72 -16.59
C TYR A 1092 0.04 5.36 -17.16
N GLN A 1093 -0.85 4.61 -17.83
CA GLN A 1093 -2.13 5.17 -18.28
C GLN A 1093 -3.00 5.67 -17.12
N ASN A 1094 -3.07 4.92 -16.02
CA ASN A 1094 -3.91 5.25 -14.87
C ASN A 1094 -3.42 6.51 -14.13
N ALA A 1095 -2.12 6.61 -13.87
CA ALA A 1095 -1.51 7.82 -13.30
C ALA A 1095 -1.66 9.02 -14.25
N ARG A 1096 -1.42 8.80 -15.55
CA ARG A 1096 -1.47 9.83 -16.59
C ARG A 1096 -2.80 10.58 -16.65
N SER A 1097 -3.91 9.88 -16.45
CA SER A 1097 -5.27 10.43 -16.43
C SER A 1097 -5.80 10.79 -15.04
N VAL A 1098 -5.02 10.56 -13.98
CA VAL A 1098 -5.48 10.66 -12.58
C VAL A 1098 -6.71 9.77 -12.34
N ARG A 1099 -6.54 8.46 -12.58
CA ARG A 1099 -7.57 7.41 -12.50
C ARG A 1099 -8.80 7.62 -13.41
N ARG A 1100 -8.63 8.20 -14.59
CA ARG A 1100 -9.68 8.34 -15.64
C ARG A 1100 -9.32 7.55 -16.90
N MET A 1101 -10.16 7.58 -17.94
CA MET A 1101 -9.76 7.04 -19.24
C MET A 1101 -8.73 7.95 -19.91
N ASP A 1102 -7.48 7.48 -20.06
CA ASP A 1102 -6.54 8.09 -21.00
C ASP A 1102 -6.71 7.49 -22.40
N ASN A 1103 -6.60 8.33 -23.42
CA ASN A 1103 -6.63 7.90 -24.82
C ASN A 1103 -5.22 7.60 -25.38
N CYS A 1104 -4.13 7.83 -24.62
CA CYS A 1104 -2.78 7.73 -25.18
C CYS A 1104 -2.48 6.34 -25.73
N VAL A 1105 -2.10 6.28 -27.00
CA VAL A 1105 -1.66 5.05 -27.64
C VAL A 1105 -0.26 4.70 -27.14
N ARG A 1106 -0.05 3.41 -26.81
CA ARG A 1106 1.16 2.84 -26.20
C ARG A 1106 2.47 3.35 -26.83
N PHE A 1107 2.57 3.24 -28.14
CA PHE A 1107 3.74 3.69 -28.91
C PHE A 1107 3.88 5.21 -28.95
N THR A 1108 2.77 5.95 -28.98
CA THR A 1108 2.76 7.43 -28.95
C THR A 1108 3.33 7.97 -27.65
N CYS A 1109 2.88 7.44 -26.50
CA CYS A 1109 3.42 7.85 -25.20
C CYS A 1109 4.88 7.41 -24.99
N TYR A 1110 5.25 6.19 -25.40
CA TYR A 1110 6.65 5.73 -25.38
C TYR A 1110 7.57 6.65 -26.22
N CYS A 1111 7.20 6.95 -27.46
CA CYS A 1111 8.00 7.81 -28.30
C CYS A 1111 8.06 9.25 -27.76
N ALA A 1112 6.97 9.78 -27.21
CA ALA A 1112 6.92 11.13 -26.63
C ALA A 1112 7.80 11.25 -25.37
N MET A 1113 7.75 10.26 -24.48
CA MET A 1113 8.58 10.19 -23.28
C MET A 1113 10.08 10.06 -23.63
N LYS A 1114 10.40 9.27 -24.67
CA LYS A 1114 11.78 9.03 -25.09
C LYS A 1114 12.41 10.14 -25.95
N TYR A 1115 11.62 10.83 -26.79
CA TYR A 1115 12.16 11.70 -27.84
C TYR A 1115 11.54 13.10 -27.85
N ILE A 1116 12.26 14.05 -27.24
CA ILE A 1116 11.95 15.49 -27.32
C ILE A 1116 12.19 16.06 -28.75
N TYR A 1117 13.11 15.48 -29.53
CA TYR A 1117 13.40 15.95 -30.90
C TYR A 1117 12.37 15.44 -31.92
N LYS A 1118 11.79 16.35 -32.73
CA LYS A 1118 10.70 16.07 -33.69
C LYS A 1118 11.03 14.99 -34.73
N ASN A 1119 12.25 14.98 -35.25
CA ASN A 1119 12.71 13.96 -36.20
C ASN A 1119 12.85 12.57 -35.54
N LEU A 1120 13.44 12.48 -34.35
CA LEU A 1120 13.61 11.21 -33.64
C LEU A 1120 12.28 10.61 -33.19
N TYR A 1121 11.35 11.46 -32.71
CA TYR A 1121 9.97 11.04 -32.42
C TYR A 1121 9.27 10.52 -33.68
N GLN A 1122 9.35 11.23 -34.81
CA GLN A 1122 8.76 10.76 -36.08
C GLN A 1122 9.37 9.44 -36.55
N GLN A 1123 10.68 9.22 -36.37
CA GLN A 1123 11.35 7.95 -36.66
C GLN A 1123 10.84 6.84 -35.72
N CYS A 1124 10.71 7.12 -34.42
CA CYS A 1124 10.16 6.19 -33.44
C CYS A 1124 8.71 5.77 -33.79
N ILE A 1125 7.82 6.71 -34.06
CA ILE A 1125 6.42 6.44 -34.46
C ILE A 1125 6.37 5.60 -35.75
N ARG A 1126 7.19 5.93 -36.76
CA ARG A 1126 7.29 5.15 -38.00
C ARG A 1126 7.83 3.73 -37.79
N SER A 1127 8.73 3.53 -36.83
CA SER A 1127 9.29 2.19 -36.52
C SER A 1127 8.24 1.21 -35.97
N PHE A 1128 7.13 1.71 -35.43
CA PHE A 1128 5.96 0.91 -35.03
C PHE A 1128 4.86 0.84 -36.12
N GLY A 1129 5.18 1.17 -37.37
CA GLY A 1129 4.25 1.08 -38.51
C GLY A 1129 3.16 2.16 -38.55
N ILE A 1130 3.21 3.15 -37.65
CA ILE A 1130 2.18 4.19 -37.56
C ILE A 1130 2.44 5.26 -38.64
N SER A 1131 1.48 5.41 -39.55
CA SER A 1131 1.55 6.40 -40.63
C SER A 1131 1.40 7.82 -40.09
N VAL A 1132 2.49 8.60 -40.14
CA VAL A 1132 2.48 10.02 -39.76
C VAL A 1132 1.84 10.82 -40.89
N ASN A 1133 0.62 11.29 -40.70
CA ASN A 1133 -0.14 12.00 -41.72
C ASN A 1133 0.37 13.44 -41.89
N THR A 1134 1.25 13.66 -42.88
CA THR A 1134 2.00 14.93 -43.03
C THR A 1134 1.22 16.06 -43.73
N LYS A 1135 -0.11 15.99 -43.84
CA LYS A 1135 -0.93 17.04 -44.46
C LYS A 1135 -1.61 17.95 -43.43
N LYS A 1136 -0.93 19.06 -43.12
CA LYS A 1136 -1.54 20.36 -42.77
C LYS A 1136 -0.57 21.46 -43.18
#